data_AF-A0A8T3YLS4-F1
#
_entry.id   AF-A0A8T3YLS4-F1
#
_cell.length_a   1.000
_cell.length_b   1.000
_cell.length_c   1.000
_cell.angle_alpha   90.00
_cell.angle_beta   90.00
_cell.angle_gamma   90.00
#
_symmetry.space_group_name_H-M   'P 1'
#
loop_
_entity.id
_entity.type
_entity.pdbx_description
1 polymer ?
#
loop_
_entity_poly.entity_id
_entity_poly.type
_entity_poly.pdbx_seq_one_letter_code
_entity_poly.pdbx_strand_id
1 'polypeptide(L)'
;MKKLAAIATGAALLGTAAAPMVAAIDIKKSDIFDSATGAPIVNIVVGSDAQVSDGIWAGNLAAKIASKAGTSKTVDVKVNADANGGTGASGSVNLADLTIDVTVGGTVSISSSSSYRFKGRLDSQTGSTSAPEISTGNDTNVLKSGQLSYLHNAAVKQKVDNNATNPTIEERIGVVADAKQNTTGSGVKDLFATISGGQFYYESIINGTTGLDMGNTSFTSGSNDSVKLILFGEQYELSSATLNGANPNVTLVKSAAKVTKFEGDTIDGLEGDGAYAGQAVSVKFISLTSTGPTATYEAKFDLIDSKGTVITSQSGVTSTANNNNLRDLFTKNGDAVLKSNLFVNNIGRAESTQQGYIDVTAGTDTLVLYHNKGYPYDSTSTASSFPYLVTITSPGNFLQKIRIANDTDKWTTDTTSLGPLYPSNAGDSLTGHAGTSALFGQSLPAGTLGKGFAKVEFLGFEGKESRAQILIGRDAGILNGLDGSARAYGGIKFKGKDEADHTLPFAVAEDSTAPTDTTVPGRNHGEFTFDGKTIYWDQNFGSTGSGKLDLNFVVNSSDRINGRIWTLTNAAGTDAADGNLQITVEGVGLMRRQGPDTPSAADFNLVVGSVFNVDGVRYHVYDQNVVSTTHDAGINVDGEIILTKTSAYTSTDTVANQASKLIYNKGGDTTDQSYGKLYFTQDAVFDGNSVGTTPVSVNAGLSGTSDSRLFYYAVAPRSSKLWFLMSADTLGSSESNVVQYDKAIKYLGTTYPTDSSYTEVAGLPATFADGDGAQDGNLMGRATNTDGTARDVGVFVPPSTDFNGGAAFNNSNAYFVSEFRIADAVSRGGISVFVNNANGGSLGSFPNNNLTGYATNVDYNGAPTWSLTNGSNTSYLQAAYTDAGTKVKLDGTDTGTTISSPQNAEDVILYVYGRDANKVVSGGSPVTLKAIAGESAKTSAGATVTVTGVHGGTCSVTGGKPAAAVCSATPASAFTPANVANLVYVDTDAPAGHNIVIGGQIVNKLASKLKDRLTSPSSPVIAEVDASGNIWLAGYTAKQTGEAVQELIDAIDALD
;
A
#
# COMPACT_ATOMS: atom_id res chain seq x y z
N MET A 1 -5.55 -7.58 49.40
CA MET A 1 -4.61 -7.71 50.53
C MET A 1 -3.25 -7.12 50.14
N LYS A 2 -2.81 -6.10 50.89
CA LYS A 2 -1.45 -5.52 51.06
C LYS A 2 -0.34 -5.86 50.03
N LYS A 3 0.23 -4.82 49.38
CA LYS A 3 1.53 -4.22 49.76
C LYS A 3 1.88 -2.97 48.91
N LEU A 4 2.24 -1.91 49.64
CA LEU A 4 2.91 -0.67 49.21
C LEU A 4 4.31 -0.92 48.60
N ALA A 5 4.73 0.01 47.73
CA ALA A 5 6.03 0.74 47.67
C ALA A 5 6.47 0.98 46.19
N ALA A 6 7.18 2.02 45.74
CA ALA A 6 7.51 3.38 46.15
C ALA A 6 8.50 3.92 45.07
N ILE A 7 8.60 5.25 44.89
CA ILE A 7 9.74 6.03 44.32
C ILE A 7 9.85 6.03 42.77
N ALA A 8 9.61 7.12 42.02
CA ALA A 8 10.15 8.49 42.03
C ALA A 8 11.61 8.64 41.52
N THR A 9 11.75 9.03 40.24
CA THR A 9 12.89 9.79 39.68
C THR A 9 12.40 10.44 38.39
N GLY A 10 12.49 11.73 38.12
CA GLY A 10 13.02 12.87 38.85
C GLY A 10 13.02 14.08 37.92
N ALA A 11 12.42 15.18 38.36
CA ALA A 11 12.73 16.53 37.88
C ALA A 11 12.55 17.48 39.07
N ALA A 12 13.65 17.81 39.71
CA ALA A 12 13.72 18.75 40.82
C ALA A 12 14.02 20.15 40.29
N LEU A 13 13.21 21.16 40.65
CA LEU A 13 13.71 22.38 41.30
C LEU A 13 12.56 23.20 41.96
N LEU A 14 12.42 22.98 43.26
CA LEU A 14 12.10 23.91 44.35
C LEU A 14 11.14 25.10 44.15
N GLY A 15 10.03 25.04 44.88
CA GLY A 15 9.24 26.18 45.33
C GLY A 15 8.14 25.71 46.29
N THR A 16 8.39 25.76 47.60
CA THR A 16 7.50 25.31 48.68
C THR A 16 6.22 26.14 48.81
N ALA A 17 5.03 25.52 48.77
CA ALA A 17 3.84 25.95 49.54
C ALA A 17 2.73 24.87 49.49
N ALA A 18 2.28 24.44 50.68
CA ALA A 18 1.04 23.69 51.00
C ALA A 18 0.59 22.58 50.02
N ALA A 19 0.83 21.31 50.38
CA ALA A 19 0.14 20.19 49.76
C ALA A 19 -1.36 20.26 50.11
N PRO A 20 -2.28 20.43 49.15
CA PRO A 20 -3.70 20.19 49.41
C PRO A 20 -3.88 18.70 49.68
N MET A 21 -4.49 18.35 50.81
CA MET A 21 -5.04 17.01 51.01
C MET A 21 -6.13 16.83 49.96
N VAL A 22 -5.82 16.14 48.87
CA VAL A 22 -6.80 15.77 47.85
C VAL A 22 -7.62 14.61 48.41
N ALA A 23 -8.93 14.84 48.56
CA ALA A 23 -9.86 13.83 49.03
C ALA A 23 -10.16 12.89 47.85
N ALA A 24 -9.78 11.62 47.97
CA ALA A 24 -10.05 10.61 46.95
C ALA A 24 -11.55 10.59 46.60
N ILE A 25 -11.87 10.72 45.32
CA ILE A 25 -13.25 10.67 44.82
C ILE A 25 -13.79 9.24 45.03
N ASP A 26 -14.84 9.09 45.84
CA ASP A 26 -15.53 7.81 46.05
C ASP A 26 -16.52 7.56 44.91
N ILE A 27 -16.02 7.00 43.80
CA ILE A 27 -16.83 6.58 42.64
C ILE A 27 -17.06 5.07 42.64
N LYS A 28 -18.24 4.64 42.20
CA LYS A 28 -18.58 3.25 41.92
C LYS A 28 -18.70 3.04 40.42
N LYS A 29 -18.50 1.79 39.98
CA LYS A 29 -18.71 1.40 38.57
C LYS A 29 -20.10 1.78 38.05
N SER A 30 -21.12 1.70 38.90
CA SER A 30 -22.50 2.09 38.58
C SER A 30 -22.70 3.59 38.36
N ASP A 31 -21.78 4.44 38.81
CA ASP A 31 -21.89 5.89 38.67
C ASP A 31 -21.44 6.35 37.27
N ILE A 32 -20.67 5.50 36.57
CA ILE A 32 -20.07 5.80 35.26
C ILE A 32 -20.60 4.85 34.18
N PHE A 33 -20.89 3.59 34.54
CA PHE A 33 -21.31 2.54 33.62
C PHE A 33 -22.66 1.95 34.03
N ASP A 34 -23.52 1.70 33.03
CA ASP A 34 -24.74 0.93 33.21
C ASP A 34 -24.39 -0.51 33.60
N SER A 35 -24.96 -1.00 34.70
CA SER A 35 -24.61 -2.31 35.26
C SER A 35 -25.00 -3.50 34.37
N ALA A 36 -25.95 -3.33 33.44
CA ALA A 36 -26.46 -4.40 32.58
C ALA A 36 -25.74 -4.45 31.23
N THR A 37 -25.42 -3.29 30.66
CA THR A 37 -24.85 -3.16 29.31
C THR A 37 -23.35 -2.83 29.32
N GLY A 38 -22.83 -2.29 30.43
CA GLY A 38 -21.46 -1.77 30.53
C GLY A 38 -21.24 -0.47 29.76
N ALA A 39 -22.29 0.10 29.15
CA ALA A 39 -22.21 1.35 28.41
C ALA A 39 -22.03 2.54 29.38
N PRO A 40 -21.31 3.61 29.00
CA PRO A 40 -21.22 4.80 29.84
C PRO A 40 -22.58 5.47 30.00
N ILE A 41 -22.91 5.91 31.21
CA ILE A 41 -24.15 6.64 31.53
C ILE A 41 -23.90 8.13 31.82
N VAL A 42 -22.70 8.60 31.53
CA VAL A 42 -22.22 9.95 31.82
C VAL A 42 -21.87 10.71 30.54
N ASN A 43 -22.15 12.02 30.53
CA ASN A 43 -21.70 12.94 29.49
C ASN A 43 -20.54 13.78 30.04
N ILE A 44 -19.48 13.98 29.27
CA ILE A 44 -18.40 14.91 29.61
C ILE A 44 -18.73 16.26 28.99
N VAL A 45 -18.90 17.28 29.82
CA VAL A 45 -19.30 18.62 29.38
C VAL A 45 -18.16 19.61 29.60
N VAL A 46 -17.66 20.19 28.52
CA VAL A 46 -16.62 21.21 28.51
C VAL A 46 -17.26 22.58 28.30
N GLY A 47 -16.75 23.60 28.97
CA GLY A 47 -17.23 24.96 28.79
C GLY A 47 -17.06 25.50 27.36
N SER A 48 -18.03 26.23 26.82
CA SER A 48 -17.90 26.85 25.48
C SER A 48 -16.77 27.88 25.40
N ASP A 49 -16.38 28.47 26.54
CA ASP A 49 -15.26 29.40 26.66
C ASP A 49 -13.96 28.70 27.16
N ALA A 50 -13.88 27.37 27.05
CA ALA A 50 -12.75 26.57 27.50
C ALA A 50 -11.44 26.81 26.77
N GLN A 51 -10.36 26.77 27.56
CA GLN A 51 -9.03 26.66 26.97
C GLN A 51 -8.92 25.31 26.27
N VAL A 52 -8.15 25.27 25.17
CA VAL A 52 -7.90 24.06 24.38
C VAL A 52 -7.42 22.89 25.26
N SER A 53 -6.68 23.18 26.34
CA SER A 53 -6.24 22.18 27.32
C SER A 53 -7.38 21.40 27.99
N ASP A 54 -8.51 22.06 28.29
CA ASP A 54 -9.64 21.42 28.96
C ASP A 54 -10.35 20.46 27.99
N GLY A 55 -10.41 20.81 26.70
CA GLY A 55 -10.88 19.91 25.63
C GLY A 55 -9.99 18.69 25.46
N ILE A 56 -8.65 18.85 25.56
CA ILE A 56 -7.70 17.72 25.54
C ILE A 56 -7.93 16.79 26.74
N TRP A 57 -8.10 17.34 27.93
CA TRP A 57 -8.38 16.54 29.13
C TRP A 57 -9.73 15.82 29.07
N ALA A 58 -10.76 16.47 28.53
CA ALA A 58 -12.06 15.84 28.27
C ALA A 58 -11.94 14.68 27.29
N GLY A 59 -11.16 14.83 26.22
CA GLY A 59 -10.87 13.75 25.27
C GLY A 59 -10.14 12.57 25.92
N ASN A 60 -9.14 12.84 26.78
CA ASN A 60 -8.41 11.81 27.51
C ASN A 60 -9.31 11.03 28.48
N LEU A 61 -10.18 11.73 29.22
CA LEU A 61 -11.14 11.10 30.11
C LEU A 61 -12.17 10.28 29.33
N ALA A 62 -12.69 10.80 28.21
CA ALA A 62 -13.62 10.09 27.33
C ALA A 62 -13.02 8.78 26.82
N ALA A 63 -11.77 8.81 26.35
CA ALA A 63 -11.03 7.63 25.91
C ALA A 63 -10.86 6.62 27.06
N LYS A 64 -10.61 7.10 28.29
CA LYS A 64 -10.50 6.24 29.46
C LYS A 64 -11.80 5.55 29.80
N ILE A 65 -12.90 6.29 29.88
CA ILE A 65 -14.23 5.74 30.15
C ILE A 65 -14.59 4.73 29.05
N ALA A 66 -14.34 5.05 27.78
CA ALA A 66 -14.56 4.15 26.67
C ALA A 66 -13.76 2.84 26.79
N SER A 67 -12.49 2.90 27.24
CA SER A 67 -11.63 1.72 27.42
C SER A 67 -12.12 0.74 28.49
N LYS A 68 -12.93 1.22 29.44
CA LYS A 68 -13.51 0.41 30.53
C LYS A 68 -14.98 0.06 30.29
N ALA A 69 -15.59 0.62 29.25
CA ALA A 69 -16.99 0.40 28.89
C ALA A 69 -17.18 -1.01 28.31
N GLY A 70 -17.82 -1.89 29.06
CA GLY A 70 -18.10 -3.25 28.63
C GLY A 70 -18.50 -4.17 29.77
N THR A 71 -18.89 -5.39 29.42
CA THR A 71 -19.26 -6.45 30.38
C THR A 71 -18.35 -7.65 30.22
N SER A 72 -18.10 -8.37 31.31
CA SER A 72 -17.43 -9.67 31.24
C SER A 72 -18.47 -10.75 30.95
N LYS A 73 -18.30 -11.47 29.84
CA LYS A 73 -19.15 -12.59 29.43
C LYS A 73 -18.44 -13.90 29.72
N THR A 74 -19.12 -14.82 30.41
CA THR A 74 -18.61 -16.19 30.64
C THR A 74 -18.62 -16.97 29.33
N VAL A 75 -17.54 -17.70 29.03
CA VAL A 75 -17.48 -18.58 27.86
C VAL A 75 -18.20 -19.90 28.19
N ASP A 76 -19.36 -20.12 27.60
CA ASP A 76 -20.17 -21.32 27.83
C ASP A 76 -19.53 -22.57 27.19
N VAL A 77 -19.22 -23.57 28.02
CA VAL A 77 -18.75 -24.88 27.57
C VAL A 77 -19.88 -25.89 27.71
N LYS A 78 -20.42 -26.36 26.58
CA LYS A 78 -21.44 -27.41 26.57
C LYS A 78 -20.81 -28.77 26.33
N VAL A 79 -20.88 -29.64 27.33
CA VAL A 79 -20.57 -31.07 27.18
C VAL A 79 -21.82 -31.76 26.65
N ASN A 80 -21.81 -32.14 25.37
CA ASN A 80 -22.90 -32.96 24.82
C ASN A 80 -22.70 -34.40 25.32
N ALA A 81 -23.53 -34.81 26.28
CA ALA A 81 -23.62 -36.22 26.65
C ALA A 81 -24.35 -36.97 25.53
N ASP A 82 -23.64 -37.88 24.88
CA ASP A 82 -24.21 -38.88 24.01
C ASP A 82 -25.13 -39.79 24.84
N ALA A 83 -26.43 -39.78 24.53
CA ALA A 83 -27.48 -40.48 25.28
C ALA A 83 -27.35 -42.02 25.31
N ASN A 84 -26.30 -42.60 24.70
CA ASN A 84 -26.13 -44.03 24.48
C ASN A 84 -24.86 -44.63 25.13
N GLY A 85 -24.24 -43.98 26.11
CA GLY A 85 -23.21 -44.61 26.97
C GLY A 85 -21.97 -45.16 26.24
N GLY A 86 -21.68 -44.64 25.04
CA GLY A 86 -20.51 -45.00 24.25
C GLY A 86 -19.26 -44.30 24.76
N THR A 87 -18.10 -44.92 24.61
CA THR A 87 -16.80 -44.45 25.13
C THR A 87 -16.20 -43.26 24.35
N GLY A 88 -17.01 -42.27 23.97
CA GLY A 88 -16.58 -41.17 23.11
C GLY A 88 -17.39 -39.89 23.26
N ALA A 89 -17.49 -39.35 24.47
CA ALA A 89 -18.01 -38.00 24.67
C ALA A 89 -17.09 -36.98 23.99
N SER A 90 -17.57 -36.31 22.93
CA SER A 90 -16.90 -35.16 22.32
C SER A 90 -17.54 -33.87 22.85
N GLY A 91 -16.79 -33.08 23.62
CA GLY A 91 -17.18 -31.72 23.97
C GLY A 91 -16.91 -30.79 22.79
N SER A 92 -17.87 -29.93 22.42
CA SER A 92 -17.59 -28.79 21.53
C SER A 92 -17.66 -27.50 22.34
N VAL A 93 -16.66 -26.63 22.14
CA VAL A 93 -16.67 -25.29 22.71
C VAL A 93 -17.32 -24.38 21.67
N ASN A 94 -18.40 -23.69 22.03
CA ASN A 94 -19.02 -22.72 21.13
C ASN A 94 -18.26 -21.39 21.22
N LEU A 95 -17.44 -21.11 20.22
CA LEU A 95 -16.61 -19.90 20.14
C LEU A 95 -17.22 -18.82 19.24
N ALA A 96 -18.47 -18.99 18.79
CA ALA A 96 -19.12 -18.11 17.81
C ALA A 96 -19.25 -16.64 18.26
N ASP A 97 -19.13 -16.39 19.56
CA ASP A 97 -19.26 -15.06 20.17
C ASP A 97 -17.91 -14.40 20.49
N LEU A 98 -16.78 -15.05 20.20
CA LEU A 98 -15.45 -14.49 20.40
C LEU A 98 -14.96 -13.80 19.13
N THR A 99 -14.43 -12.59 19.26
CA THR A 99 -13.73 -11.87 18.19
C THR A 99 -12.24 -11.81 18.48
N ILE A 100 -11.43 -11.82 17.43
CA ILE A 100 -9.98 -11.65 17.47
C ILE A 100 -9.68 -10.37 16.70
N ASP A 101 -9.07 -9.40 17.36
CA ASP A 101 -8.51 -8.24 16.69
C ASP A 101 -7.12 -8.61 16.17
N VAL A 102 -6.99 -8.75 14.85
CA VAL A 102 -5.71 -8.98 14.20
C VAL A 102 -5.25 -7.66 13.60
N THR A 103 -4.14 -7.14 14.09
CA THR A 103 -3.49 -5.96 13.50
C THR A 103 -2.58 -6.42 12.37
N VAL A 104 -2.87 -6.01 11.13
CA VAL A 104 -2.03 -6.33 9.97
C VAL A 104 -1.74 -5.07 9.16
N GLY A 105 -0.47 -4.92 8.79
CA GLY A 105 0.15 -3.66 8.40
C GLY A 105 1.14 -3.22 9.49
N GLY A 106 2.21 -2.54 9.11
CA GLY A 106 3.16 -2.04 10.07
C GLY A 106 4.51 -1.73 9.45
N THR A 107 5.15 -0.71 10.00
CA THR A 107 6.58 -0.47 9.82
C THR A 107 7.34 -1.73 10.21
N VAL A 108 8.01 -2.32 9.23
CA VAL A 108 9.02 -3.35 9.48
C VAL A 108 10.22 -2.65 10.10
N SER A 109 10.40 -2.82 11.41
CA SER A 109 11.65 -2.50 12.10
C SER A 109 12.44 -3.77 12.28
N ILE A 110 13.61 -3.82 11.66
CA ILE A 110 14.62 -4.84 11.93
C ILE A 110 15.57 -4.25 12.98
N SER A 111 15.98 -5.04 13.97
CA SER A 111 16.87 -4.56 15.05
C SER A 111 18.12 -3.88 14.48
N SER A 112 18.29 -2.59 14.78
CA SER A 112 19.25 -1.71 14.10
C SER A 112 20.73 -2.10 14.26
N SER A 113 21.09 -2.90 15.28
CA SER A 113 22.47 -3.34 15.50
C SER A 113 22.90 -4.49 14.57
N SER A 114 21.95 -5.28 14.06
CA SER A 114 22.20 -6.46 13.23
C SER A 114 21.64 -6.32 11.81
N SER A 115 21.24 -5.11 11.43
CA SER A 115 20.71 -4.80 10.11
C SER A 115 21.23 -3.49 9.57
N TYR A 116 21.45 -3.45 8.27
CA TYR A 116 21.76 -2.26 7.53
C TYR A 116 20.69 -2.03 6.46
N ARG A 117 20.31 -0.76 6.28
CA ARG A 117 19.29 -0.32 5.34
C ARG A 117 19.95 0.46 4.21
N PHE A 118 19.85 -0.05 2.99
CA PHE A 118 20.15 0.71 1.79
C PHE A 118 18.91 1.42 1.28
N LYS A 119 19.14 2.61 0.71
CA LYS A 119 18.16 3.43 0.05
C LYS A 119 18.74 3.92 -1.26
N GLY A 120 17.95 3.90 -2.32
CA GLY A 120 18.31 4.51 -3.59
C GLY A 120 17.07 4.91 -4.36
N ARG A 121 17.16 5.98 -5.14
CA ARG A 121 16.10 6.32 -6.09
C ARG A 121 16.17 5.38 -7.28
N LEU A 122 15.01 4.94 -7.77
CA LEU A 122 14.93 4.26 -9.04
C LEU A 122 15.03 5.33 -10.15
N ASP A 123 16.22 5.56 -10.70
CA ASP A 123 16.40 6.46 -11.86
C ASP A 123 16.56 5.62 -13.13
N SER A 124 15.47 5.03 -13.61
CA SER A 124 15.47 4.31 -14.88
C SER A 124 15.39 5.30 -16.03
N GLN A 125 16.47 6.05 -16.28
CA GLN A 125 16.52 6.94 -17.44
C GLN A 125 16.32 6.11 -18.72
N THR A 126 15.37 6.55 -19.55
CA THR A 126 15.06 5.94 -20.84
C THR A 126 16.32 5.87 -21.70
N GLY A 127 16.78 4.65 -22.02
CA GLY A 127 17.99 4.42 -22.81
C GLY A 127 19.26 4.09 -22.01
N SER A 128 19.22 4.16 -20.67
CA SER A 128 20.27 3.56 -19.86
C SER A 128 20.10 2.04 -19.86
N THR A 129 21.03 1.33 -20.49
CA THR A 129 21.16 -0.14 -20.34
C THR A 129 21.71 -0.52 -18.96
N SER A 130 22.18 0.47 -18.19
CA SER A 130 22.64 0.31 -16.83
C SER A 130 21.41 0.35 -15.92
N ALA A 131 21.09 -0.78 -15.29
CA ALA A 131 20.12 -0.82 -14.22
C ALA A 131 20.54 0.18 -13.13
N PRO A 132 19.58 0.84 -12.44
CA PRO A 132 19.92 1.53 -11.21
C PRO A 132 20.42 0.49 -10.22
N GLU A 133 21.74 0.38 -10.09
CA GLU A 133 22.35 -0.34 -8.99
C GLU A 133 21.89 0.37 -7.71
N ILE A 134 21.34 -0.37 -6.75
CA ILE A 134 21.26 0.13 -5.37
C ILE A 134 22.71 0.12 -4.86
N SER A 135 23.47 1.13 -5.30
CA SER A 135 24.89 1.34 -5.10
C SER A 135 25.07 2.81 -4.80
N THR A 136 25.59 3.12 -3.63
CA THR A 136 25.78 4.51 -3.18
C THR A 136 26.94 5.23 -3.87
N GLY A 137 27.42 4.73 -5.02
CA GLY A 137 28.56 5.25 -5.75
C GLY A 137 29.87 4.94 -5.02
N ASN A 138 30.71 4.07 -5.61
CA ASN A 138 32.00 3.56 -5.09
C ASN A 138 31.89 2.63 -3.87
N ASP A 139 32.25 1.34 -4.01
CA ASP A 139 32.67 0.36 -2.97
C ASP A 139 31.94 0.33 -1.60
N THR A 140 30.81 1.02 -1.47
CA THR A 140 30.08 1.33 -0.23
C THR A 140 28.98 0.31 0.06
N ASN A 141 28.76 -0.60 -0.88
CA ASN A 141 27.89 -1.77 -0.75
C ASN A 141 28.51 -2.90 0.08
N VAL A 142 29.66 -2.64 0.69
CA VAL A 142 30.38 -3.56 1.56
C VAL A 142 30.14 -3.17 3.02
N LEU A 143 29.37 -4.01 3.70
CA LEU A 143 29.00 -3.87 5.09
C LEU A 143 30.10 -4.41 6.00
N LYS A 144 30.44 -3.64 7.02
CA LYS A 144 31.50 -3.90 8.01
C LYS A 144 30.92 -3.98 9.42
N SER A 145 31.78 -4.27 10.40
CA SER A 145 31.41 -4.35 11.83
C SER A 145 30.73 -3.09 12.38
N GLY A 146 31.00 -1.91 11.81
CA GLY A 146 30.34 -0.65 12.19
C GLY A 146 28.89 -0.54 11.71
N GLN A 147 28.49 -1.35 10.72
CA GLN A 147 27.14 -1.38 10.13
C GLN A 147 26.36 -2.62 10.54
N LEU A 148 27.07 -3.74 10.73
CA LEU A 148 26.52 -5.02 11.17
C LEU A 148 27.36 -5.53 12.34
N SER A 149 26.85 -5.41 13.57
CA SER A 149 27.63 -5.62 14.79
C SER A 149 28.14 -7.06 14.98
N TYR A 150 27.61 -8.02 14.22
CA TYR A 150 28.03 -9.42 14.26
C TYR A 150 29.24 -9.72 13.37
N LEU A 151 29.67 -8.77 12.52
CA LEU A 151 30.90 -8.90 11.74
C LEU A 151 32.11 -8.54 12.59
N HIS A 152 33.18 -9.32 12.47
CA HIS A 152 34.41 -9.07 13.23
C HIS A 152 35.31 -8.01 12.58
N ASN A 153 35.96 -7.21 13.42
CA ASN A 153 37.08 -6.34 13.05
C ASN A 153 38.02 -6.22 14.24
N ALA A 154 38.96 -7.16 14.37
CA ALA A 154 39.79 -7.29 15.56
C ALA A 154 41.22 -7.71 15.24
N ALA A 155 42.17 -7.23 16.04
CA ALA A 155 43.55 -7.69 16.00
C ALA A 155 43.65 -9.08 16.62
N VAL A 156 44.17 -10.04 15.87
CA VAL A 156 44.34 -11.43 16.32
C VAL A 156 45.82 -11.70 16.49
N LYS A 157 46.23 -12.15 17.69
CA LYS A 157 47.61 -12.58 17.91
C LYS A 157 47.87 -13.86 17.14
N GLN A 158 48.91 -13.84 16.32
CA GLN A 158 49.30 -14.97 15.49
C GLN A 158 50.80 -15.21 15.58
N LYS A 159 51.22 -16.43 15.24
CA LYS A 159 52.62 -16.84 15.22
C LYS A 159 52.87 -17.70 13.98
N VAL A 160 53.86 -17.31 13.18
CA VAL A 160 54.34 -18.07 12.00
C VAL A 160 55.85 -18.21 12.15
N ASP A 161 56.37 -19.44 12.21
CA ASP A 161 57.81 -19.72 12.35
C ASP A 161 58.49 -18.99 13.52
N ASN A 162 57.83 -18.92 14.67
CA ASN A 162 58.22 -18.12 15.84
C ASN A 162 58.11 -16.59 15.74
N ASN A 163 57.72 -16.04 14.59
CA ASN A 163 57.46 -14.62 14.43
C ASN A 163 56.02 -14.28 14.85
N ALA A 164 55.88 -13.57 15.97
CA ALA A 164 54.58 -13.14 16.47
C ALA A 164 54.13 -11.85 15.77
N THR A 165 52.91 -11.83 15.25
CA THR A 165 52.27 -10.66 14.63
C THR A 165 50.85 -10.49 15.16
N ASN A 166 50.27 -9.30 14.96
CA ASN A 166 48.90 -8.98 15.39
C ASN A 166 48.08 -8.42 14.20
N PRO A 167 47.91 -9.16 13.10
CA PRO A 167 47.12 -8.68 11.98
C PRO A 167 45.67 -8.42 12.42
N THR A 168 45.06 -7.39 11.81
CA THR A 168 43.63 -7.15 11.96
C THR A 168 42.88 -8.07 11.00
N ILE A 169 41.90 -8.83 11.51
CA ILE A 169 41.00 -9.63 10.69
C ILE A 169 39.65 -8.92 10.64
N GLU A 170 39.20 -8.62 9.43
CA GLU A 170 37.96 -7.89 9.16
C GLU A 170 37.02 -8.76 8.31
N GLU A 171 35.82 -9.01 8.81
CA GLU A 171 34.74 -9.65 8.07
C GLU A 171 33.86 -8.61 7.38
N ARG A 172 33.43 -8.93 6.17
CA ARG A 172 32.59 -8.06 5.35
C ARG A 172 31.48 -8.82 4.64
N ILE A 173 30.35 -8.16 4.43
CA ILE A 173 29.26 -8.63 3.57
C ILE A 173 29.08 -7.64 2.43
N GLY A 174 29.30 -8.08 1.20
CA GLY A 174 29.02 -7.28 0.02
C GLY A 174 27.70 -7.69 -0.61
N VAL A 175 26.84 -6.72 -0.91
CA VAL A 175 25.58 -6.91 -1.63
C VAL A 175 25.44 -5.82 -2.67
N VAL A 176 25.42 -6.18 -3.95
CA VAL A 176 24.95 -5.31 -5.03
C VAL A 176 23.64 -5.89 -5.53
N ALA A 177 22.58 -5.10 -5.48
CA ALA A 177 21.28 -5.49 -6.00
C ALA A 177 20.85 -4.46 -7.04
N ASP A 178 20.37 -4.97 -8.17
CA ASP A 178 19.81 -4.17 -9.24
C ASP A 178 18.29 -4.21 -9.10
N ALA A 179 17.72 -3.11 -8.62
CA ALA A 179 16.28 -2.90 -8.73
C ALA A 179 16.01 -2.23 -10.07
N LYS A 180 15.24 -2.87 -10.94
CA LYS A 180 14.86 -2.30 -12.23
C LYS A 180 13.47 -2.72 -12.61
N GLN A 181 12.92 -2.02 -13.58
CA GLN A 181 11.65 -2.37 -14.17
C GLN A 181 11.90 -3.33 -15.34
N ASN A 182 11.12 -4.39 -15.47
CA ASN A 182 11.33 -5.34 -16.57
C ASN A 182 10.93 -4.71 -17.90
N THR A 183 11.92 -4.29 -18.68
CA THR A 183 11.71 -3.72 -20.02
C THR A 183 11.86 -4.77 -21.12
N THR A 184 12.36 -5.96 -20.78
CA THR A 184 12.68 -7.06 -21.71
C THR A 184 11.73 -8.24 -21.52
N GLY A 185 10.79 -8.42 -22.46
CA GLY A 185 9.81 -9.50 -22.45
C GLY A 185 8.41 -8.98 -22.76
N SER A 186 7.61 -9.78 -23.46
CA SER A 186 6.30 -9.36 -23.99
C SER A 186 5.14 -9.47 -23.00
N GLY A 187 5.38 -9.95 -21.77
CA GLY A 187 4.30 -10.34 -20.85
C GLY A 187 4.04 -9.35 -19.72
N VAL A 188 5.07 -9.03 -18.93
CA VAL A 188 4.90 -8.35 -17.63
C VAL A 188 6.10 -7.44 -17.39
N LYS A 189 5.82 -6.15 -17.29
CA LYS A 189 6.76 -5.07 -17.06
C LYS A 189 6.48 -4.46 -15.69
N ASP A 190 7.16 -4.97 -14.67
CA ASP A 190 7.01 -4.53 -13.28
C ASP A 190 8.40 -4.38 -12.61
N LEU A 191 8.39 -3.79 -11.42
CA LEU A 191 9.57 -3.63 -10.58
C LEU A 191 10.06 -5.01 -10.16
N PHE A 192 11.36 -5.24 -10.27
CA PHE A 192 12.02 -6.44 -9.79
C PHE A 192 13.42 -6.11 -9.28
N ALA A 193 13.92 -6.95 -8.38
CA ALA A 193 15.25 -6.80 -7.80
C ALA A 193 16.05 -8.09 -7.97
N THR A 194 17.22 -8.00 -8.60
CA THR A 194 18.12 -9.14 -8.80
C THR A 194 19.46 -8.91 -8.13
N ILE A 195 20.12 -10.00 -7.74
CA ILE A 195 21.53 -9.98 -7.38
C ILE A 195 22.25 -10.93 -8.33
N SER A 196 23.10 -10.38 -9.21
CA SER A 196 23.91 -11.19 -10.12
C SER A 196 24.99 -11.96 -9.37
N GLY A 197 25.64 -12.93 -10.02
CA GLY A 197 26.73 -13.63 -9.37
C GLY A 197 27.95 -12.75 -9.11
N GLY A 198 28.65 -13.10 -8.04
CA GLY A 198 29.73 -12.31 -7.46
C GLY A 198 29.26 -11.15 -6.61
N GLN A 199 27.98 -10.75 -6.70
CA GLN A 199 27.45 -9.55 -6.06
C GLN A 199 26.84 -9.78 -4.67
N PHE A 200 26.58 -11.03 -4.24
CA PHE A 200 26.34 -11.36 -2.83
C PHE A 200 27.48 -12.20 -2.28
N TYR A 201 28.28 -11.61 -1.40
CA TYR A 201 29.49 -12.24 -0.95
C TYR A 201 29.79 -11.98 0.53
N TYR A 202 30.51 -12.93 1.09
CA TYR A 202 31.20 -12.84 2.35
C TYR A 202 32.71 -12.71 2.09
N GLU A 203 33.39 -11.86 2.85
CA GLU A 203 34.85 -11.71 2.82
C GLU A 203 35.44 -11.72 4.22
N SER A 204 36.60 -12.37 4.37
CA SER A 204 37.50 -12.22 5.52
C SER A 204 38.84 -11.69 5.01
N ILE A 205 39.21 -10.49 5.47
CA ILE A 205 40.41 -9.76 5.05
C ILE A 205 41.41 -9.75 6.19
N ILE A 206 42.65 -10.10 5.89
CA ILE A 206 43.74 -10.22 6.84
C ILE A 206 44.70 -9.05 6.61
N ASN A 207 44.80 -8.17 7.59
CA ASN A 207 45.68 -7.00 7.60
C ASN A 207 45.52 -6.07 6.37
N GLY A 208 44.28 -5.87 5.93
CA GLY A 208 43.96 -4.97 4.81
C GLY A 208 44.60 -5.40 3.49
N THR A 209 45.50 -4.58 2.95
CA THR A 209 46.14 -4.85 1.65
C THR A 209 47.43 -5.68 1.74
N THR A 210 48.00 -5.85 2.93
CA THR A 210 49.32 -6.51 3.07
C THR A 210 49.22 -8.01 3.29
N GLY A 211 48.13 -8.52 3.87
CA GLY A 211 48.02 -9.93 4.23
C GLY A 211 48.85 -10.33 5.46
N LEU A 212 48.83 -11.63 5.75
CA LEU A 212 49.70 -12.31 6.71
C LEU A 212 50.80 -13.07 5.96
N ASP A 213 52.06 -12.78 6.27
CA ASP A 213 53.20 -13.52 5.73
C ASP A 213 53.25 -14.93 6.31
N MET A 214 53.15 -15.93 5.44
CA MET A 214 53.24 -17.35 5.79
C MET A 214 54.67 -17.88 5.76
N GLY A 215 55.67 -17.03 5.50
CA GLY A 215 57.08 -17.38 5.35
C GLY A 215 57.41 -18.05 4.01
N ASN A 216 56.48 -18.83 3.48
CA ASN A 216 56.60 -19.54 2.20
C ASN A 216 55.24 -19.60 1.47
N THR A 217 55.24 -20.05 0.22
CA THR A 217 54.01 -20.25 -0.56
C THR A 217 53.24 -21.51 -0.17
N SER A 218 53.82 -22.36 0.67
CA SER A 218 53.16 -23.50 1.30
C SER A 218 53.38 -23.43 2.80
N PHE A 219 52.32 -23.64 3.57
CA PHE A 219 52.33 -23.63 5.02
C PHE A 219 51.68 -24.90 5.55
N THR A 220 52.28 -25.47 6.58
CA THR A 220 51.69 -26.54 7.39
C THR A 220 51.98 -26.19 8.84
N SER A 221 50.95 -26.09 9.67
CA SER A 221 51.08 -25.69 11.06
C SER A 221 51.96 -26.67 11.83
N GLY A 222 53.06 -26.17 12.40
CA GLY A 222 53.92 -26.87 13.34
C GLY A 222 53.63 -26.48 14.80
N SER A 223 54.45 -27.01 15.72
CA SER A 223 54.37 -26.70 17.16
C SER A 223 54.78 -25.27 17.52
N ASN A 224 55.44 -24.58 16.60
CA ASN A 224 55.86 -23.19 16.69
C ASN A 224 54.87 -22.20 16.05
N ASP A 225 53.77 -22.67 15.46
CA ASP A 225 52.78 -21.85 14.77
C ASP A 225 51.48 -21.71 15.57
N SER A 226 50.80 -20.59 15.38
CA SER A 226 49.44 -20.36 15.87
C SER A 226 48.80 -19.30 14.97
N VAL A 227 48.33 -19.74 13.81
CA VAL A 227 47.68 -18.85 12.84
C VAL A 227 46.17 -19.00 12.96
N LYS A 228 45.51 -17.92 13.35
CA LYS A 228 44.06 -17.91 13.63
C LYS A 228 43.34 -17.05 12.61
N LEU A 229 42.35 -17.60 11.93
CA LEU A 229 41.45 -16.87 11.04
C LEU A 229 40.07 -16.75 11.67
N ILE A 230 39.31 -15.74 11.26
CA ILE A 230 37.89 -15.59 11.63
C ILE A 230 37.07 -15.75 10.37
N LEU A 231 36.14 -16.70 10.38
CA LEU A 231 35.18 -16.93 9.32
C LEU A 231 33.77 -17.09 9.88
N PHE A 232 32.84 -16.28 9.39
CA PHE A 232 31.43 -16.29 9.80
C PHE A 232 31.24 -16.12 11.32
N GLY A 233 32.05 -15.24 11.95
CA GLY A 233 32.07 -14.99 13.38
C GLY A 233 32.78 -16.07 14.22
N GLU A 234 33.25 -17.15 13.60
CA GLU A 234 33.90 -18.27 14.26
C GLU A 234 35.41 -18.24 14.05
N GLN A 235 36.20 -18.60 15.07
CA GLN A 235 37.66 -18.65 14.97
C GLN A 235 38.14 -20.04 14.54
N TYR A 236 39.08 -20.07 13.60
CA TYR A 236 39.71 -21.25 13.06
C TYR A 236 41.23 -21.18 13.21
N GLU A 237 41.88 -22.32 13.44
CA GLU A 237 43.32 -22.46 13.28
C GLU A 237 43.63 -22.91 11.84
N LEU A 238 44.59 -22.25 11.20
CA LEU A 238 45.08 -22.64 9.89
C LEU A 238 45.96 -23.88 10.05
N SER A 239 45.49 -25.02 9.53
CA SER A 239 46.24 -26.28 9.54
C SER A 239 47.24 -26.34 8.39
N SER A 240 46.83 -25.92 7.20
CA SER A 240 47.70 -25.83 6.03
C SER A 240 47.21 -24.78 5.02
N ALA A 241 48.13 -24.29 4.20
CA ALA A 241 47.83 -23.43 3.08
C ALA A 241 48.78 -23.68 1.90
N THR A 242 48.26 -23.63 0.69
CA THR A 242 49.05 -23.47 -0.53
C THR A 242 48.62 -22.17 -1.18
N LEU A 243 49.51 -21.19 -1.23
CA LEU A 243 49.22 -19.82 -1.65
C LEU A 243 49.56 -19.54 -3.13
N ASN A 244 50.32 -20.42 -3.77
CA ASN A 244 50.66 -20.32 -5.19
C ASN A 244 50.26 -21.58 -5.98
N GLY A 245 50.37 -21.52 -7.30
CA GLY A 245 50.02 -22.63 -8.19
C GLY A 245 48.61 -22.52 -8.77
N ALA A 246 48.18 -23.58 -9.47
CA ALA A 246 46.90 -23.58 -10.20
C ALA A 246 45.67 -23.62 -9.29
N ASN A 247 45.82 -24.15 -8.07
CA ASN A 247 44.73 -24.33 -7.10
C ASN A 247 45.18 -23.92 -5.68
N PRO A 248 45.37 -22.61 -5.41
CA PRO A 248 45.59 -22.14 -4.05
C PRO A 248 44.50 -22.67 -3.12
N ASN A 249 44.86 -23.09 -1.92
CA ASN A 249 43.93 -23.66 -0.97
C ASN A 249 44.32 -23.35 0.47
N VAL A 250 43.34 -23.37 1.36
CA VAL A 250 43.54 -23.28 2.81
C VAL A 250 42.71 -24.35 3.50
N THR A 251 43.32 -25.00 4.48
CA THR A 251 42.66 -25.97 5.37
C THR A 251 42.59 -25.38 6.76
N LEU A 252 41.37 -25.17 7.22
CA LEU A 252 41.06 -24.55 8.51
C LEU A 252 40.45 -25.60 9.43
N VAL A 253 40.88 -25.61 10.67
CA VAL A 253 40.31 -26.45 11.72
C VAL A 253 39.66 -25.52 12.71
N LYS A 254 38.36 -25.71 12.96
CA LYS A 254 37.67 -24.89 13.97
C LYS A 254 38.47 -24.95 15.27
N SER A 255 38.66 -23.79 15.91
CA SER A 255 39.28 -23.73 17.25
C SER A 255 38.33 -24.33 18.29
N ALA A 256 37.94 -25.60 18.14
CA ALA A 256 37.30 -26.36 19.19
C ALA A 256 38.28 -26.54 20.35
N ALA A 257 37.78 -26.74 21.55
CA ALA A 257 38.61 -26.99 22.72
C ALA A 257 39.58 -28.14 22.41
N LYS A 258 40.87 -27.81 22.28
CA LYS A 258 41.96 -28.79 22.28
C LYS A 258 41.76 -29.66 23.51
N VAL A 259 41.48 -30.94 23.32
CA VAL A 259 41.19 -31.85 24.44
C VAL A 259 42.43 -32.68 24.70
N THR A 260 42.95 -32.58 25.92
CA THR A 260 43.98 -33.50 26.39
C THR A 260 43.32 -34.84 26.76
N LYS A 261 43.83 -35.92 26.17
CA LYS A 261 43.37 -37.29 26.41
C LYS A 261 44.53 -38.10 26.93
N PHE A 262 44.30 -38.92 27.94
CA PHE A 262 45.31 -39.80 28.51
C PHE A 262 45.18 -41.22 27.95
N GLU A 263 46.21 -42.03 28.12
CA GLU A 263 46.16 -43.45 27.75
C GLU A 263 44.93 -44.13 28.36
N GLY A 264 44.13 -44.76 27.50
CA GLY A 264 42.86 -45.39 27.82
C GLY A 264 41.63 -44.57 27.44
N ASP A 265 41.75 -43.26 27.23
CA ASP A 265 40.62 -42.38 26.91
C ASP A 265 40.12 -42.55 25.48
N THR A 266 38.81 -42.29 25.31
CA THR A 266 38.13 -42.29 24.02
C THR A 266 37.78 -40.86 23.57
N ILE A 267 37.83 -40.64 22.26
CA ILE A 267 37.44 -39.43 21.56
C ILE A 267 36.18 -39.76 20.77
N ASP A 268 35.04 -39.28 21.26
CA ASP A 268 33.71 -39.56 20.70
C ASP A 268 33.24 -38.47 19.73
N GLY A 269 32.05 -38.64 19.15
CA GLY A 269 31.43 -37.66 18.25
C GLY A 269 32.02 -37.64 16.83
N LEU A 270 32.67 -38.74 16.43
CA LEU A 270 33.26 -38.88 15.10
C LEU A 270 32.29 -39.64 14.17
N GLU A 271 32.38 -39.39 12.87
CA GLU A 271 31.61 -40.06 11.82
C GLU A 271 32.53 -41.00 11.03
N GLY A 272 32.06 -42.21 10.74
CA GLY A 272 32.77 -43.17 9.89
C GLY A 272 32.72 -42.80 8.41
N ASP A 273 33.63 -43.38 7.63
CA ASP A 273 33.69 -43.25 6.16
C ASP A 273 33.59 -44.62 5.47
N GLY A 274 33.39 -44.62 4.15
CA GLY A 274 33.31 -45.83 3.34
C GLY A 274 32.22 -46.77 3.83
N ALA A 275 32.60 -48.00 4.22
CA ALA A 275 31.67 -49.00 4.77
C ALA A 275 30.98 -48.56 6.09
N TYR A 276 31.47 -47.50 6.73
CA TYR A 276 30.96 -46.94 7.98
C TYR A 276 30.37 -45.53 7.80
N ALA A 277 30.15 -45.07 6.55
CA ALA A 277 29.56 -43.77 6.25
C ALA A 277 28.22 -43.56 6.98
N GLY A 278 28.05 -42.41 7.64
CA GLY A 278 26.85 -42.07 8.41
C GLY A 278 26.73 -42.75 9.77
N GLN A 279 27.67 -43.62 10.16
CA GLN A 279 27.70 -44.25 11.48
C GLN A 279 28.58 -43.45 12.44
N ALA A 280 28.17 -43.39 13.71
CA ALA A 280 29.01 -42.85 14.77
C ALA A 280 30.17 -43.82 15.07
N VAL A 281 31.39 -43.28 15.12
CA VAL A 281 32.62 -43.97 15.48
C VAL A 281 33.36 -43.18 16.56
N SER A 282 34.34 -43.79 17.20
CA SER A 282 35.19 -43.14 18.20
C SER A 282 36.64 -43.61 18.10
N VAL A 283 37.59 -42.80 18.57
CA VAL A 283 39.01 -43.14 18.56
C VAL A 283 39.53 -43.25 19.98
N LYS A 284 40.09 -44.40 20.32
CA LYS A 284 40.65 -44.67 21.64
C LYS A 284 42.17 -44.54 21.61
N PHE A 285 42.73 -43.74 22.52
CA PHE A 285 44.17 -43.66 22.72
C PHE A 285 44.62 -44.83 23.58
N ILE A 286 45.32 -45.81 22.99
CA ILE A 286 45.61 -47.10 23.62
C ILE A 286 46.86 -47.03 24.50
N SER A 287 47.96 -46.53 23.96
CA SER A 287 49.25 -46.57 24.63
C SER A 287 50.26 -45.60 24.03
N LEU A 288 51.22 -45.19 24.83
CA LEU A 288 52.37 -44.39 24.46
C LEU A 288 53.67 -45.16 24.64
N THR A 289 54.49 -45.25 23.59
CA THR A 289 55.80 -45.91 23.61
C THR A 289 56.91 -44.89 23.40
N SER A 290 57.92 -44.87 24.26
CA SER A 290 59.14 -44.08 24.03
C SER A 290 60.04 -44.80 23.03
N THR A 291 60.45 -44.14 21.94
CA THR A 291 61.24 -44.77 20.87
C THR A 291 62.74 -44.51 20.94
N GLY A 292 63.20 -43.72 21.92
CA GLY A 292 64.61 -43.49 22.16
C GLY A 292 64.92 -42.89 23.53
N PRO A 293 66.22 -42.69 23.85
CA PRO A 293 66.68 -42.01 25.06
C PRO A 293 66.40 -40.50 25.05
N THR A 294 66.27 -39.89 23.87
CA THR A 294 65.60 -38.60 23.69
C THR A 294 64.10 -38.84 23.73
N ALA A 295 63.34 -38.03 24.49
CA ALA A 295 61.90 -38.19 24.77
C ALA A 295 60.99 -38.06 23.53
N THR A 296 61.18 -38.94 22.55
CA THR A 296 60.36 -39.10 21.36
C THR A 296 59.35 -40.19 21.65
N TYR A 297 58.07 -39.89 21.44
CA TYR A 297 56.98 -40.78 21.77
C TYR A 297 56.18 -41.17 20.52
N GLU A 298 55.75 -42.44 20.48
CA GLU A 298 54.82 -42.98 19.51
C GLU A 298 53.52 -43.40 20.22
N ALA A 299 52.39 -42.89 19.73
CA ALA A 299 51.07 -43.26 20.19
C ALA A 299 50.46 -44.39 19.36
N LYS A 300 49.65 -45.22 20.01
CA LYS A 300 48.78 -46.22 19.40
C LYS A 300 47.31 -45.84 19.58
N PHE A 301 46.53 -45.98 18.53
CA PHE A 301 45.11 -45.65 18.49
C PHE A 301 44.27 -46.79 17.93
N ASP A 302 43.07 -46.97 18.46
CA ASP A 302 42.04 -47.84 17.88
C ASP A 302 40.87 -46.98 17.40
N LEU A 303 40.41 -47.22 16.16
CA LEU A 303 39.12 -46.71 15.69
C LEU A 303 38.05 -47.74 16.03
N ILE A 304 36.97 -47.30 16.67
CA ILE A 304 35.93 -48.15 17.27
C ILE A 304 34.57 -47.77 16.71
N ASP A 305 33.72 -48.74 16.39
CA ASP A 305 32.33 -48.50 16.01
C ASP A 305 31.41 -48.21 17.21
N SER A 306 30.17 -47.80 16.94
CA SER A 306 29.15 -47.57 17.98
C SER A 306 28.83 -48.77 18.88
N LYS A 307 29.27 -49.98 18.53
CA LYS A 307 29.10 -51.22 19.32
C LYS A 307 30.33 -51.54 20.18
N GLY A 308 31.38 -50.72 20.14
CA GLY A 308 32.63 -50.96 20.84
C GLY A 308 33.58 -51.91 20.11
N THR A 309 33.32 -52.23 18.84
CA THR A 309 34.18 -53.12 18.04
C THR A 309 35.29 -52.32 17.39
N VAL A 310 36.55 -52.77 17.53
CA VAL A 310 37.68 -52.15 16.83
C VAL A 310 37.55 -52.38 15.32
N ILE A 311 37.45 -51.28 14.57
CA ILE A 311 37.41 -51.27 13.11
C ILE A 311 38.81 -51.51 12.54
N THR A 312 39.79 -50.75 13.04
CA THR A 312 41.22 -50.76 12.65
C THR A 312 42.06 -50.09 13.74
N SER A 313 43.38 -50.33 13.74
CA SER A 313 44.33 -49.76 14.72
C SER A 313 45.51 -49.12 14.01
N GLN A 314 46.01 -48.01 14.55
CA GLN A 314 47.19 -47.31 14.03
C GLN A 314 48.25 -47.21 15.14
N SER A 315 49.50 -47.53 14.80
CA SER A 315 50.65 -47.48 15.72
C SER A 315 51.76 -46.63 15.09
N GLY A 316 52.67 -46.12 15.91
CA GLY A 316 53.79 -45.31 15.40
C GLY A 316 53.44 -43.84 15.12
N VAL A 317 52.34 -43.34 15.67
CA VAL A 317 51.92 -41.94 15.46
C VAL A 317 52.79 -41.04 16.34
N THR A 318 53.60 -40.16 15.74
CA THR A 318 54.52 -39.25 16.44
C THR A 318 54.00 -37.80 16.46
N SER A 319 54.49 -36.94 17.36
CA SER A 319 54.14 -35.50 17.34
C SER A 319 54.95 -34.68 16.33
N THR A 320 56.03 -35.25 15.77
CA THR A 320 56.99 -34.55 14.89
C THR A 320 56.74 -34.74 13.40
N ALA A 321 55.88 -35.69 13.01
CA ALA A 321 55.45 -35.79 11.62
C ALA A 321 54.39 -34.71 11.36
N ASN A 322 54.74 -33.73 10.52
CA ASN A 322 53.80 -32.71 10.06
C ASN A 322 52.51 -33.40 9.60
N ASN A 323 51.37 -33.10 10.25
CA ASN A 323 50.02 -33.45 9.81
C ASN A 323 49.51 -34.89 10.13
N ASN A 324 49.65 -35.37 11.37
CA ASN A 324 49.02 -36.63 11.81
C ASN A 324 47.51 -36.49 12.06
N ASN A 325 46.77 -36.28 10.97
CA ASN A 325 45.34 -36.49 10.96
C ASN A 325 45.06 -38.00 10.95
N LEU A 326 44.50 -38.52 12.04
CA LEU A 326 44.20 -39.94 12.16
C LEU A 326 43.21 -40.42 11.09
N ARG A 327 42.42 -39.51 10.51
CA ARG A 327 41.54 -39.79 9.37
C ARG A 327 42.29 -40.46 8.22
N ASP A 328 43.45 -39.90 7.87
CA ASP A 328 44.21 -40.34 6.70
C ASP A 328 45.01 -41.62 7.00
N LEU A 329 45.22 -41.94 8.28
CA LEU A 329 45.88 -43.17 8.73
C LEU A 329 44.89 -44.33 8.87
N PHE A 330 43.65 -44.06 9.29
CA PHE A 330 42.63 -45.09 9.48
C PHE A 330 42.04 -45.55 8.14
N THR A 331 42.70 -46.54 7.55
CA THR A 331 42.20 -47.27 6.38
C THR A 331 41.89 -48.73 6.72
N LYS A 332 40.96 -49.33 5.98
CA LYS A 332 40.63 -50.77 6.03
C LYS A 332 40.49 -51.27 4.60
N ASN A 333 41.34 -52.22 4.22
CA ASN A 333 41.44 -52.72 2.83
C ASN A 333 41.77 -51.62 1.80
N GLY A 334 42.46 -50.55 2.21
CA GLY A 334 42.83 -49.42 1.35
C GLY A 334 41.83 -48.26 1.34
N ASP A 335 40.62 -48.47 1.85
CA ASP A 335 39.58 -47.43 1.93
C ASP A 335 39.65 -46.70 3.27
N ALA A 336 39.43 -45.39 3.27
CA ALA A 336 39.28 -44.60 4.50
C ALA A 336 38.03 -45.06 5.28
N VAL A 337 38.16 -45.19 6.60
CA VAL A 337 37.06 -45.63 7.48
C VAL A 337 36.66 -44.62 8.55
N LEU A 338 37.42 -43.53 8.69
CA LEU A 338 37.08 -42.38 9.52
C LEU A 338 36.82 -41.19 8.58
N LYS A 339 35.69 -40.50 8.75
CA LYS A 339 35.32 -39.31 7.97
C LYS A 339 35.69 -38.02 8.69
N SER A 340 35.52 -37.99 10.02
CA SER A 340 35.91 -36.86 10.86
C SER A 340 37.42 -36.66 10.85
N ASN A 341 37.88 -35.41 10.87
CA ASN A 341 39.29 -35.12 11.06
C ASN A 341 39.63 -35.21 12.55
N LEU A 342 40.79 -35.79 12.83
CA LEU A 342 41.27 -35.95 14.19
C LEU A 342 42.78 -35.72 14.20
N PHE A 343 43.16 -34.48 14.50
CA PHE A 343 44.55 -34.06 14.51
C PHE A 343 45.17 -34.34 15.87
N VAL A 344 46.31 -35.04 15.86
CA VAL A 344 47.15 -35.20 17.06
C VAL A 344 48.15 -34.05 17.09
N ASN A 345 47.87 -33.06 17.94
CA ASN A 345 48.66 -31.82 17.99
C ASN A 345 49.92 -31.97 18.86
N ASN A 346 49.83 -32.77 19.91
CA ASN A 346 50.93 -32.98 20.85
C ASN A 346 50.83 -34.39 21.43
N ILE A 347 51.98 -34.96 21.75
CA ILE A 347 52.12 -36.27 22.37
C ILE A 347 53.21 -36.14 23.42
N GLY A 348 52.92 -36.54 24.65
CA GLY A 348 53.89 -36.45 25.73
C GLY A 348 53.55 -37.33 26.91
N ARG A 349 54.35 -37.19 27.97
CA ARG A 349 54.13 -37.86 29.24
C ARG A 349 53.90 -36.82 30.32
N ALA A 350 52.81 -36.93 31.06
CA ALA A 350 52.53 -36.00 32.14
C ALA A 350 53.54 -36.21 33.28
N GLU A 351 54.23 -35.16 33.72
CA GLU A 351 55.32 -35.28 34.70
C GLU A 351 54.84 -35.83 36.06
N SER A 352 53.63 -35.47 36.48
CA SER A 352 53.08 -35.83 37.79
C SER A 352 52.58 -37.28 37.85
N THR A 353 51.94 -37.77 36.79
CA THR A 353 51.31 -39.11 36.78
C THR A 353 52.13 -40.14 36.03
N GLN A 354 53.12 -39.71 35.25
CA GLN A 354 53.87 -40.56 34.32
C GLN A 354 52.95 -41.29 33.30
N GLN A 355 51.72 -40.82 33.11
CA GLN A 355 50.79 -41.35 32.11
C GLN A 355 51.04 -40.64 30.77
N GLY A 356 50.95 -41.40 29.69
CA GLY A 356 50.96 -40.81 28.35
C GLY A 356 49.74 -39.91 28.15
N TYR A 357 49.94 -38.77 27.50
CA TYR A 357 48.87 -37.88 27.07
C TYR A 357 49.06 -37.51 25.61
N ILE A 358 47.94 -37.20 24.98
CA ILE A 358 47.88 -36.55 23.67
C ILE A 358 47.01 -35.32 23.80
N ASP A 359 47.33 -34.29 23.02
CA ASP A 359 46.37 -33.24 22.78
C ASP A 359 45.78 -33.41 21.39
N VAL A 360 44.47 -33.60 21.33
CA VAL A 360 43.77 -33.81 20.06
C VAL A 360 42.80 -32.68 19.77
N THR A 361 42.70 -32.37 18.49
CA THR A 361 41.60 -31.56 17.96
C THR A 361 40.73 -32.49 17.14
N ALA A 362 39.64 -32.94 17.75
CA ALA A 362 38.58 -33.64 17.05
C ALA A 362 37.71 -32.60 16.35
N GLY A 363 37.62 -32.68 15.03
CA GLY A 363 36.82 -31.77 14.24
C GLY A 363 36.08 -32.52 13.14
N THR A 364 34.75 -32.51 13.21
CA THR A 364 33.93 -32.55 11.99
C THR A 364 34.05 -31.25 11.19
N ASP A 365 34.48 -30.17 11.85
CA ASP A 365 34.47 -28.80 11.33
C ASP A 365 35.82 -28.40 10.73
N THR A 366 36.40 -29.27 9.89
CA THR A 366 37.49 -28.86 9.00
C THR A 366 36.89 -28.20 7.78
N LEU A 367 37.27 -26.95 7.55
CA LEU A 367 36.86 -26.19 6.39
C LEU A 367 38.02 -26.17 5.40
N VAL A 368 37.83 -26.87 4.28
CA VAL A 368 38.77 -26.87 3.16
C VAL A 368 38.24 -25.95 2.08
N LEU A 369 39.06 -24.98 1.70
CA LEU A 369 38.72 -23.93 0.74
C LEU A 369 39.72 -23.97 -0.41
N TYR A 370 39.23 -24.08 -1.64
CA TYR A 370 40.05 -24.04 -2.85
C TYR A 370 39.66 -22.85 -3.71
N HIS A 371 40.66 -22.08 -4.15
CA HIS A 371 40.47 -20.96 -5.07
C HIS A 371 39.81 -21.45 -6.37
N ASN A 372 38.79 -20.73 -6.84
CA ASN A 372 37.96 -21.04 -8.00
C ASN A 372 37.26 -22.41 -7.96
N LYS A 373 36.93 -22.89 -6.75
CA LYS A 373 36.10 -24.10 -6.54
C LYS A 373 34.85 -23.79 -5.72
N GLY A 374 33.90 -24.70 -5.79
CA GLY A 374 32.63 -24.61 -5.06
C GLY A 374 32.81 -24.58 -3.54
N TYR A 375 31.91 -23.89 -2.86
CA TYR A 375 31.75 -23.91 -1.41
C TYR A 375 30.43 -24.62 -1.03
N PRO A 376 30.44 -25.65 -0.16
CA PRO A 376 31.62 -26.32 0.38
C PRO A 376 32.40 -27.08 -0.71
N TYR A 377 33.69 -27.31 -0.47
CA TYR A 377 34.54 -28.00 -1.45
C TYR A 377 34.16 -29.49 -1.57
N ASP A 378 33.93 -29.94 -2.81
CA ASP A 378 33.74 -31.34 -3.18
C ASP A 378 34.78 -31.72 -4.23
N SER A 379 35.72 -32.58 -3.84
CA SER A 379 36.80 -33.05 -4.72
C SER A 379 36.32 -33.90 -5.89
N THR A 380 35.09 -34.44 -5.82
CA THR A 380 34.50 -35.26 -6.89
C THR A 380 33.76 -34.43 -7.94
N SER A 381 33.48 -33.17 -7.63
CA SER A 381 32.74 -32.28 -8.52
C SER A 381 33.59 -31.86 -9.72
N THR A 382 33.10 -32.16 -10.91
CA THR A 382 33.65 -31.71 -12.20
C THR A 382 32.93 -30.48 -12.75
N ALA A 383 32.03 -29.89 -11.96
CA ALA A 383 31.25 -28.74 -12.37
C ALA A 383 32.16 -27.52 -12.65
N SER A 384 31.85 -26.79 -13.72
CA SER A 384 32.50 -25.53 -14.08
C SER A 384 31.84 -24.31 -13.44
N SER A 385 30.68 -24.49 -12.81
CA SER A 385 29.92 -23.46 -12.09
C SER A 385 29.39 -24.06 -10.79
N PHE A 386 29.34 -23.25 -9.75
CA PHE A 386 28.98 -23.67 -8.40
C PHE A 386 27.91 -22.74 -7.85
N PRO A 387 27.14 -23.10 -6.81
CA PRO A 387 26.24 -22.12 -6.23
C PRO A 387 26.99 -20.98 -5.53
N TYR A 388 28.11 -21.32 -4.88
CA TYR A 388 29.02 -20.38 -4.25
C TYR A 388 30.46 -20.72 -4.64
N LEU A 389 31.26 -19.70 -4.98
CA LEU A 389 32.65 -19.80 -5.41
C LEU A 389 33.57 -19.20 -4.35
N VAL A 390 34.67 -19.89 -4.06
CA VAL A 390 35.74 -19.37 -3.18
C VAL A 390 36.80 -18.65 -4.01
N THR A 391 37.17 -17.44 -3.61
CA THR A 391 38.36 -16.73 -4.11
C THR A 391 39.33 -16.49 -2.96
N ILE A 392 40.52 -17.08 -3.05
CA ILE A 392 41.64 -16.81 -2.15
C ILE A 392 42.55 -15.79 -2.83
N THR A 393 42.84 -14.66 -2.17
CA THR A 393 43.83 -13.68 -2.64
C THR A 393 45.10 -13.87 -1.82
N SER A 394 46.20 -14.17 -2.50
CA SER A 394 47.47 -14.46 -1.83
C SER A 394 48.69 -13.97 -2.65
N PRO A 395 49.06 -12.68 -2.56
CA PRO A 395 50.20 -12.15 -3.30
C PRO A 395 51.51 -12.72 -2.73
N GLY A 396 52.12 -13.67 -3.44
CA GLY A 396 53.36 -14.33 -3.01
C GLY A 396 53.14 -15.25 -1.81
N ASN A 397 53.82 -14.97 -0.69
CA ASN A 397 53.74 -15.76 0.54
C ASN A 397 52.69 -15.20 1.51
N PHE A 398 51.91 -14.21 1.11
CA PHE A 398 50.95 -13.55 1.98
C PHE A 398 49.55 -14.12 1.78
N LEU A 399 48.89 -14.58 2.83
CA LEU A 399 47.45 -14.86 2.80
C LEU A 399 46.71 -13.56 3.11
N GLN A 400 46.03 -12.98 2.11
CA GLN A 400 45.43 -11.65 2.23
C GLN A 400 43.93 -11.69 2.46
N LYS A 401 43.20 -12.49 1.67
CA LYS A 401 41.73 -12.46 1.66
C LYS A 401 41.15 -13.82 1.31
N ILE A 402 40.04 -14.16 1.95
CA ILE A 402 39.16 -15.26 1.57
C ILE A 402 37.79 -14.66 1.27
N ARG A 403 37.31 -14.81 0.03
CA ARG A 403 35.98 -14.41 -0.42
C ARG A 403 35.16 -15.64 -0.76
N ILE A 404 33.90 -15.67 -0.33
CA ILE A 404 32.90 -16.67 -0.73
C ILE A 404 31.72 -15.90 -1.32
N ALA A 405 31.45 -16.07 -2.61
CA ALA A 405 30.42 -15.31 -3.33
C ALA A 405 29.47 -16.25 -4.06
N ASN A 406 28.23 -15.83 -4.30
CA ASN A 406 27.36 -16.53 -5.26
C ASN A 406 28.02 -16.56 -6.65
N ASP A 407 27.84 -17.62 -7.44
CA ASP A 407 28.35 -17.67 -8.83
C ASP A 407 27.33 -17.11 -9.84
N THR A 408 27.77 -16.78 -11.06
CA THR A 408 27.21 -15.77 -12.00
C THR A 408 25.69 -15.66 -12.11
N ASP A 409 24.90 -16.73 -11.92
CA ASP A 409 23.43 -16.65 -11.75
C ASP A 409 22.84 -17.84 -10.93
N LYS A 410 23.65 -18.78 -10.42
CA LYS A 410 23.14 -20.04 -9.84
C LYS A 410 22.95 -19.94 -8.35
N TRP A 411 21.77 -19.48 -7.94
CA TRP A 411 21.38 -19.45 -6.53
C TRP A 411 20.83 -20.77 -6.03
N THR A 412 20.33 -21.60 -6.95
CA THR A 412 19.77 -22.93 -6.71
C THR A 412 20.40 -23.93 -7.68
N THR A 413 20.05 -25.20 -7.57
CA THR A 413 20.45 -26.23 -8.55
C THR A 413 19.75 -26.06 -9.90
N ASP A 414 18.76 -25.16 -10.01
CA ASP A 414 18.06 -24.87 -11.25
C ASP A 414 18.89 -23.90 -12.12
N THR A 415 19.14 -24.29 -13.36
CA THR A 415 19.90 -23.52 -14.35
C THR A 415 19.17 -22.28 -14.86
N THR A 416 17.90 -22.06 -14.48
CA THR A 416 17.06 -20.96 -14.97
C THR A 416 16.81 -19.85 -13.94
N SER A 417 17.28 -20.00 -12.70
CA SER A 417 16.93 -19.09 -11.61
C SER A 417 17.78 -17.81 -11.60
N LEU A 418 17.23 -16.67 -12.08
CA LEU A 418 17.87 -15.32 -12.04
C LEU A 418 18.00 -14.68 -10.63
N GLY A 419 18.11 -15.48 -9.57
CA GLY A 419 18.38 -15.01 -8.21
C GLY A 419 17.18 -14.66 -7.32
N PRO A 420 17.43 -14.33 -6.03
CA PRO A 420 16.46 -14.56 -4.95
C PRO A 420 15.66 -13.34 -4.46
N LEU A 421 15.78 -12.16 -5.08
CA LEU A 421 15.16 -10.92 -4.59
C LEU A 421 13.87 -10.48 -5.31
N TYR A 422 13.21 -11.39 -6.04
CA TYR A 422 12.05 -11.21 -6.92
C TYR A 422 12.34 -10.69 -8.33
N PRO A 423 11.65 -11.23 -9.34
CA PRO A 423 11.41 -12.64 -9.62
C PRO A 423 12.30 -13.14 -10.76
N SER A 424 12.48 -14.46 -10.86
CA SER A 424 13.48 -15.08 -11.74
C SER A 424 13.01 -15.34 -13.18
N ASN A 425 11.74 -15.10 -13.51
CA ASN A 425 11.19 -15.31 -14.85
C ASN A 425 10.63 -14.02 -15.47
N ALA A 426 10.75 -13.89 -16.79
CA ALA A 426 10.05 -12.85 -17.54
C ALA A 426 8.53 -13.10 -17.48
N GLY A 427 7.79 -12.28 -16.72
CA GLY A 427 6.37 -12.55 -16.45
C GLY A 427 5.96 -12.34 -14.99
N ASP A 428 6.90 -12.41 -14.07
CA ASP A 428 6.56 -12.40 -12.65
C ASP A 428 6.47 -10.94 -12.13
N SER A 429 5.45 -10.67 -11.30
CA SER A 429 5.17 -9.34 -10.72
C SER A 429 5.54 -9.30 -9.23
N LEU A 430 6.02 -8.16 -8.74
CA LEU A 430 6.09 -7.90 -7.28
C LEU A 430 4.70 -7.67 -6.70
N THR A 431 3.73 -7.23 -7.51
CA THR A 431 2.35 -7.06 -7.09
C THR A 431 1.64 -8.43 -7.07
N GLY A 432 1.28 -8.90 -5.87
CA GLY A 432 0.55 -10.16 -5.68
C GLY A 432 1.39 -11.36 -5.23
N HIS A 433 2.71 -11.19 -5.06
CA HIS A 433 3.59 -12.24 -4.59
C HIS A 433 4.36 -11.83 -3.31
N ALA A 434 4.68 -12.79 -2.44
CA ALA A 434 5.30 -12.54 -1.14
C ALA A 434 6.82 -12.43 -1.24
N GLY A 435 7.37 -11.21 -1.08
CA GLY A 435 8.80 -10.90 -1.05
C GLY A 435 9.73 -12.04 -0.59
N THR A 436 10.72 -12.40 -1.41
CA THR A 436 11.65 -13.50 -1.20
C THR A 436 12.96 -12.85 -0.83
N SER A 437 13.56 -13.41 0.21
CA SER A 437 14.86 -12.95 0.67
C SER A 437 15.97 -13.75 0.02
N ALA A 438 17.08 -13.08 -0.31
CA ALA A 438 18.34 -13.74 -0.57
C ALA A 438 18.93 -14.25 0.76
N LEU A 439 19.11 -15.56 0.89
CA LEU A 439 19.85 -16.11 2.02
C LEU A 439 21.27 -16.44 1.57
N PHE A 440 22.28 -15.96 2.29
CA PHE A 440 23.66 -16.34 1.99
C PHE A 440 23.80 -17.86 2.18
N GLY A 441 24.29 -18.57 1.17
CA GLY A 441 24.34 -20.04 1.17
C GLY A 441 22.98 -20.75 1.03
N GLN A 442 21.94 -20.10 0.48
CA GLN A 442 20.58 -20.67 0.39
C GLN A 442 20.53 -22.11 -0.15
N SER A 443 21.25 -22.38 -1.24
CA SER A 443 21.35 -23.68 -1.93
C SER A 443 22.24 -24.71 -1.25
N LEU A 444 23.02 -24.31 -0.24
CA LEU A 444 23.95 -25.22 0.41
C LEU A 444 23.21 -26.21 1.30
N PRO A 445 23.75 -27.42 1.55
CA PRO A 445 23.17 -28.37 2.49
C PRO A 445 22.92 -27.75 3.88
N ALA A 446 21.90 -28.23 4.59
CA ALA A 446 21.67 -27.82 5.98
C ALA A 446 22.91 -28.13 6.85
N GLY A 447 23.25 -27.23 7.77
CA GLY A 447 24.45 -27.35 8.60
C GLY A 447 25.75 -26.86 7.95
N THR A 448 25.74 -26.49 6.67
CA THR A 448 26.91 -25.86 6.03
C THR A 448 27.25 -24.54 6.75
N LEU A 449 28.52 -24.36 7.10
CA LEU A 449 29.02 -23.15 7.75
C LEU A 449 28.69 -21.90 6.90
N GLY A 450 28.27 -20.82 7.54
CA GLY A 450 27.91 -19.58 6.87
C GLY A 450 26.53 -19.59 6.20
N LYS A 451 25.85 -20.74 6.07
CA LYS A 451 24.47 -20.77 5.56
C LYS A 451 23.55 -19.95 6.47
N GLY A 452 22.94 -18.92 5.89
CA GLY A 452 22.09 -17.96 6.56
C GLY A 452 22.82 -16.92 7.42
N PHE A 453 24.12 -16.75 7.22
CA PHE A 453 24.92 -15.77 7.96
C PHE A 453 24.49 -14.32 7.67
N ALA A 454 24.07 -14.05 6.43
CA ALA A 454 23.45 -12.80 6.03
C ALA A 454 22.18 -13.09 5.22
N LYS A 455 21.20 -12.20 5.35
CA LYS A 455 19.95 -12.23 4.61
C LYS A 455 19.73 -10.86 3.97
N VAL A 456 19.34 -10.86 2.71
CA VAL A 456 18.97 -9.66 1.96
C VAL A 456 17.48 -9.70 1.68
N GLU A 457 16.79 -8.59 1.88
CA GLU A 457 15.36 -8.47 1.62
C GLU A 457 15.06 -7.16 0.89
N PHE A 458 14.41 -7.26 -0.27
CA PHE A 458 13.87 -6.11 -1.00
C PHE A 458 12.47 -5.81 -0.47
N LEU A 459 12.25 -4.60 0.06
CA LEU A 459 10.96 -4.21 0.63
C LEU A 459 10.11 -3.37 -0.33
N GLY A 460 10.56 -3.15 -1.57
CA GLY A 460 9.92 -2.23 -2.50
C GLY A 460 10.25 -0.78 -2.15
N PHE A 461 9.26 0.11 -2.21
CA PHE A 461 9.42 1.52 -1.90
C PHE A 461 9.35 1.80 -0.39
N GLU A 462 9.98 2.90 0.06
CA GLU A 462 9.97 3.31 1.48
C GLU A 462 8.56 3.50 2.04
N GLY A 463 7.59 3.89 1.20
CA GLY A 463 6.18 4.03 1.59
C GLY A 463 5.91 5.10 2.65
N LYS A 464 6.83 6.04 2.86
CA LYS A 464 6.68 7.16 3.80
C LYS A 464 6.14 8.42 3.17
N GLU A 465 6.22 8.54 1.86
CA GLU A 465 5.70 9.70 1.16
C GLU A 465 4.18 9.69 1.23
N SER A 466 3.60 10.87 1.45
CA SER A 466 2.17 11.02 1.28
C SER A 466 1.81 10.79 -0.19
N ARG A 467 0.65 10.19 -0.44
CA ARG A 467 0.24 9.77 -1.78
C ARG A 467 -1.09 10.38 -2.17
N ALA A 468 -1.12 11.02 -3.33
CA ALA A 468 -2.36 11.39 -3.98
C ALA A 468 -3.04 10.11 -4.46
N GLN A 469 -4.31 9.94 -4.11
CA GLN A 469 -5.12 8.82 -4.57
C GLN A 469 -6.12 9.31 -5.62
N ILE A 470 -6.15 8.62 -6.75
CA ILE A 470 -7.09 8.84 -7.84
C ILE A 470 -7.75 7.50 -8.13
N LEU A 471 -9.08 7.46 -8.07
CA LEU A 471 -9.85 6.26 -8.30
C LEU A 471 -10.79 6.50 -9.49
N ILE A 472 -10.80 5.60 -10.47
CA ILE A 472 -11.57 5.74 -11.73
C ILE A 472 -12.34 4.44 -12.01
N GLY A 473 -13.64 4.52 -12.29
CA GLY A 473 -14.51 3.38 -12.59
C GLY A 473 -15.78 3.29 -11.71
N ARG A 474 -16.38 2.11 -11.66
CA ARG A 474 -17.52 1.67 -10.83
C ARG A 474 -17.15 1.06 -9.46
N ASP A 475 -15.88 1.08 -9.05
CA ASP A 475 -15.45 0.52 -7.76
C ASP A 475 -16.26 1.13 -6.60
N ALA A 476 -16.64 0.30 -5.62
CA ALA A 476 -17.50 0.74 -4.51
C ALA A 476 -16.88 1.88 -3.69
N GLY A 477 -15.54 1.98 -3.63
CA GLY A 477 -14.83 3.07 -2.97
C GLY A 477 -14.99 4.42 -3.67
N ILE A 478 -15.10 4.42 -5.00
CA ILE A 478 -15.42 5.61 -5.83
C ILE A 478 -16.86 6.05 -5.55
N LEU A 479 -17.75 5.07 -5.45
CA LEU A 479 -19.19 5.26 -5.31
C LEU A 479 -19.62 5.79 -3.93
N ASN A 480 -18.72 5.79 -2.94
CA ASN A 480 -18.98 6.35 -1.61
C ASN A 480 -19.14 7.88 -1.69
N GLY A 481 -20.39 8.34 -1.57
CA GLY A 481 -20.77 9.75 -1.69
C GLY A 481 -21.58 10.07 -2.96
N LEU A 482 -21.71 9.10 -3.88
CA LEU A 482 -22.62 9.20 -5.02
C LEU A 482 -24.00 8.61 -4.67
N ASP A 483 -25.04 9.22 -5.22
CA ASP A 483 -26.41 8.72 -5.15
C ASP A 483 -26.58 7.38 -5.89
N GLY A 484 -27.69 6.69 -5.63
CA GLY A 484 -27.92 5.34 -6.17
C GLY A 484 -27.95 5.27 -7.70
N SER A 485 -28.41 6.33 -8.38
CA SER A 485 -28.50 6.36 -9.85
C SER A 485 -27.14 6.61 -10.49
N ALA A 486 -26.31 7.48 -9.93
CA ALA A 486 -24.94 7.74 -10.38
C ALA A 486 -24.03 6.50 -10.28
N ARG A 487 -24.27 5.65 -9.26
CA ARG A 487 -23.48 4.43 -9.02
C ARG A 487 -23.47 3.44 -10.17
N ALA A 488 -24.52 3.43 -10.98
CA ALA A 488 -24.63 2.52 -12.11
C ALA A 488 -23.63 2.84 -13.23
N TYR A 489 -23.13 4.08 -13.31
CA TYR A 489 -22.35 4.60 -14.43
C TYR A 489 -20.87 4.83 -14.10
N GLY A 490 -20.46 4.62 -12.85
CA GLY A 490 -19.10 4.86 -12.38
C GLY A 490 -18.78 6.35 -12.19
N GLY A 491 -17.55 6.63 -11.82
CA GLY A 491 -17.09 7.97 -11.50
C GLY A 491 -15.57 8.06 -11.36
N ILE A 492 -15.12 9.25 -11.00
CA ILE A 492 -13.76 9.52 -10.56
C ILE A 492 -13.79 10.13 -9.17
N LYS A 493 -12.85 9.70 -8.33
CA LYS A 493 -12.60 10.28 -7.01
C LYS A 493 -11.14 10.68 -6.87
N PHE A 494 -10.88 11.88 -6.39
CA PHE A 494 -9.52 12.41 -6.17
C PHE A 494 -9.53 13.48 -5.06
N LYS A 495 -8.35 13.89 -4.59
CA LYS A 495 -8.19 15.04 -3.71
C LYS A 495 -7.70 16.27 -4.46
N GLY A 496 -8.35 17.40 -4.25
CA GLY A 496 -7.92 18.70 -4.76
C GLY A 496 -6.57 19.12 -4.18
N LYS A 497 -5.97 20.17 -4.76
CA LYS A 497 -4.80 20.86 -4.20
C LYS A 497 -5.11 21.47 -2.84
N ASP A 498 -6.37 21.83 -2.59
CA ASP A 498 -6.90 22.30 -1.31
C ASP A 498 -7.15 21.18 -0.29
N GLU A 499 -6.77 19.93 -0.61
CA GLU A 499 -6.98 18.72 0.18
C GLU A 499 -8.45 18.27 0.31
N ALA A 500 -9.40 18.91 -0.37
CA ALA A 500 -10.79 18.50 -0.39
C ALA A 500 -10.98 17.22 -1.22
N ASP A 501 -11.83 16.31 -0.72
CA ASP A 501 -12.24 15.13 -1.49
C ASP A 501 -13.26 15.52 -2.56
N HIS A 502 -12.97 15.13 -3.79
CA HIS A 502 -13.84 15.33 -4.94
C HIS A 502 -14.32 13.99 -5.47
N THR A 503 -15.63 13.88 -5.66
CA THR A 503 -16.26 12.69 -6.27
C THR A 503 -17.17 13.14 -7.39
N LEU A 504 -16.86 12.71 -8.60
CA LEU A 504 -17.57 13.10 -9.82
C LEU A 504 -18.13 11.86 -10.53
N PRO A 505 -19.46 11.76 -10.71
CA PRO A 505 -20.04 10.68 -11.50
C PRO A 505 -19.76 10.87 -12.99
N PHE A 506 -19.57 9.77 -13.73
CA PHE A 506 -19.44 9.83 -15.19
C PHE A 506 -20.76 10.23 -15.84
N ALA A 507 -21.86 9.71 -15.30
CA ALA A 507 -23.21 10.11 -15.66
C ALA A 507 -24.17 9.98 -14.48
N VAL A 508 -25.24 10.78 -14.53
CA VAL A 508 -26.40 10.67 -13.66
C VAL A 508 -27.64 10.57 -14.54
N ALA A 509 -28.44 9.53 -14.32
CA ALA A 509 -29.76 9.40 -14.93
C ALA A 509 -30.82 10.02 -14.01
N GLU A 510 -31.81 10.67 -14.62
CA GLU A 510 -33.09 10.97 -13.97
C GLU A 510 -33.68 9.70 -13.38
N ASP A 511 -34.02 9.77 -12.10
CA ASP A 511 -34.82 8.73 -11.47
C ASP A 511 -36.24 8.82 -12.04
N SER A 512 -36.59 7.90 -12.93
CA SER A 512 -37.95 7.79 -13.48
C SER A 512 -39.04 7.56 -12.41
N THR A 513 -38.65 7.33 -11.15
CA THR A 513 -39.54 7.22 -9.99
C THR A 513 -39.61 8.48 -9.13
N ALA A 514 -38.89 9.54 -9.50
CA ALA A 514 -39.00 10.85 -8.86
C ALA A 514 -40.48 11.27 -8.83
N PRO A 515 -40.99 11.74 -7.67
CA PRO A 515 -42.40 12.08 -7.53
C PRO A 515 -42.75 13.18 -8.54
N THR A 516 -43.70 12.88 -9.42
CA THR A 516 -44.31 13.91 -10.25
C THR A 516 -44.92 14.96 -9.30
N ASP A 517 -44.61 16.23 -9.53
CA ASP A 517 -45.20 17.29 -8.73
C ASP A 517 -46.72 17.28 -8.98
N THR A 518 -47.47 16.68 -8.05
CA THR A 518 -48.93 16.57 -8.16
C THR A 518 -49.64 17.92 -8.19
N THR A 519 -48.94 19.01 -7.84
CA THR A 519 -49.48 20.38 -7.86
C THR A 519 -49.27 21.07 -9.21
N VAL A 520 -48.35 20.61 -10.05
CA VAL A 520 -48.10 21.14 -11.41
C VAL A 520 -48.00 19.97 -12.41
N PRO A 521 -49.09 19.64 -13.13
CA PRO A 521 -49.08 18.57 -14.13
C PRO A 521 -47.94 18.74 -15.15
N GLY A 522 -47.12 17.70 -15.34
CA GLY A 522 -46.03 17.69 -16.33
C GLY A 522 -44.68 18.22 -15.82
N ARG A 523 -44.54 18.47 -14.52
CA ARG A 523 -43.29 18.89 -13.88
C ARG A 523 -42.61 17.74 -13.15
N ASN A 524 -41.38 17.43 -13.55
CA ASN A 524 -40.49 16.48 -12.87
C ASN A 524 -39.39 17.26 -12.17
N HIS A 525 -39.06 16.92 -10.93
CA HIS A 525 -37.92 17.51 -10.24
C HIS A 525 -37.11 16.43 -9.54
N GLY A 526 -35.84 16.72 -9.32
CA GLY A 526 -34.96 15.83 -8.60
C GLY A 526 -33.73 16.54 -8.09
N GLU A 527 -32.88 15.76 -7.45
CA GLU A 527 -31.57 16.21 -7.02
C GLU A 527 -30.53 15.14 -7.35
N PHE A 528 -29.29 15.57 -7.55
CA PHE A 528 -28.15 14.68 -7.62
C PHE A 528 -26.97 15.31 -6.90
N THR A 529 -26.05 14.45 -6.45
CA THR A 529 -24.81 14.95 -5.83
C THR A 529 -23.70 15.02 -6.87
N PHE A 530 -23.11 16.21 -7.00
CA PHE A 530 -21.96 16.45 -7.85
C PHE A 530 -20.89 17.17 -7.03
N ASP A 531 -19.72 16.53 -6.89
CA ASP A 531 -18.61 17.10 -6.15
C ASP A 531 -18.92 17.46 -4.69
N GLY A 532 -19.68 16.60 -4.01
CA GLY A 532 -20.14 16.83 -2.63
C GLY A 532 -21.17 17.97 -2.50
N LYS A 533 -21.67 18.52 -3.60
CA LYS A 533 -22.75 19.51 -3.63
C LYS A 533 -24.01 18.89 -4.19
N THR A 534 -25.15 19.21 -3.59
CA THR A 534 -26.46 18.84 -4.13
C THR A 534 -26.85 19.83 -5.21
N ILE A 535 -27.09 19.33 -6.42
CA ILE A 535 -27.66 20.08 -7.53
C ILE A 535 -29.10 19.66 -7.67
N TYR A 536 -29.99 20.65 -7.65
CA TYR A 536 -31.40 20.45 -7.89
C TYR A 536 -31.70 20.72 -9.36
N TRP A 537 -32.57 19.90 -9.94
CA TRP A 537 -33.05 20.12 -11.29
C TRP A 537 -34.56 20.02 -11.34
N ASP A 538 -35.13 20.74 -12.30
CA ASP A 538 -36.57 20.83 -12.51
C ASP A 538 -36.82 20.88 -14.01
N GLN A 539 -37.59 19.91 -14.51
CA GLN A 539 -37.97 19.77 -15.89
C GLN A 539 -39.46 20.08 -16.05
N ASN A 540 -39.76 20.97 -16.99
CA ASN A 540 -41.11 21.47 -17.25
C ASN A 540 -41.44 21.33 -18.74
N PHE A 541 -42.49 20.54 -19.05
CA PHE A 541 -43.03 20.36 -20.41
C PHE A 541 -44.22 21.28 -20.72
N GLY A 542 -44.53 22.24 -19.86
CA GLY A 542 -45.72 23.08 -19.97
C GLY A 542 -47.02 22.36 -19.60
N SER A 543 -48.16 23.06 -19.74
CA SER A 543 -49.43 22.68 -19.12
C SER A 543 -50.08 21.38 -19.62
N THR A 544 -49.65 20.84 -20.77
CA THR A 544 -50.27 19.62 -21.32
C THR A 544 -49.52 18.34 -20.97
N GLY A 545 -48.31 18.43 -20.42
CA GLY A 545 -47.46 17.27 -20.09
C GLY A 545 -47.14 16.36 -21.28
N SER A 546 -47.45 16.80 -22.52
CA SER A 546 -47.30 16.03 -23.76
C SER A 546 -46.25 16.63 -24.70
N GLY A 547 -45.49 17.62 -24.20
CA GLY A 547 -44.38 18.31 -24.86
C GLY A 547 -44.75 19.06 -26.14
N LYS A 548 -45.97 19.53 -26.32
CA LYS A 548 -46.38 20.16 -27.59
C LYS A 548 -46.16 21.68 -27.53
N LEU A 549 -44.96 22.20 -27.77
CA LEU A 549 -44.70 23.65 -27.92
C LEU A 549 -45.41 24.53 -26.87
N ASP A 550 -45.53 24.03 -25.65
CA ASP A 550 -46.40 24.60 -24.62
C ASP A 550 -45.69 25.69 -23.81
N LEU A 551 -44.36 25.78 -23.94
CA LEU A 551 -43.55 26.73 -23.20
C LEU A 551 -43.23 27.94 -24.08
N ASN A 552 -43.88 29.06 -23.77
CA ASN A 552 -43.65 30.34 -24.42
C ASN A 552 -42.68 31.19 -23.59
N PHE A 553 -41.70 31.80 -24.23
CA PHE A 553 -40.80 32.78 -23.63
C PHE A 553 -40.51 33.91 -24.62
N VAL A 554 -39.95 35.00 -24.12
CA VAL A 554 -39.49 36.13 -24.94
C VAL A 554 -37.97 36.10 -24.98
N VAL A 555 -37.41 36.28 -26.17
CA VAL A 555 -35.97 36.41 -26.41
C VAL A 555 -35.70 37.82 -26.91
N ASN A 556 -34.78 38.51 -26.26
CA ASN A 556 -34.23 39.79 -26.65
C ASN A 556 -32.91 39.60 -27.41
N SER A 557 -32.52 40.62 -28.17
CA SER A 557 -31.20 40.65 -28.78
C SER A 557 -30.10 40.70 -27.71
N SER A 558 -29.12 39.80 -27.81
CA SER A 558 -28.03 39.52 -26.85
C SER A 558 -28.37 38.52 -25.73
N ASP A 559 -29.60 37.99 -25.68
CA ASP A 559 -29.92 36.93 -24.75
C ASP A 559 -29.10 35.68 -25.05
N ARG A 560 -28.73 34.98 -23.99
CA ARG A 560 -28.02 33.72 -24.10
C ARG A 560 -29.04 32.60 -23.96
N ILE A 561 -29.32 31.87 -25.03
CA ILE A 561 -30.27 30.75 -25.05
C ILE A 561 -29.48 29.46 -25.27
N ASN A 562 -29.66 28.48 -24.37
CA ASN A 562 -28.85 27.25 -24.35
C ASN A 562 -27.36 27.55 -24.52
N GLY A 563 -26.85 28.52 -23.77
CA GLY A 563 -25.44 28.89 -23.80
C GLY A 563 -24.95 29.64 -25.04
N ARG A 564 -25.79 29.95 -26.04
CA ARG A 564 -25.39 30.75 -27.22
C ARG A 564 -26.01 32.14 -27.19
N ILE A 565 -25.26 33.17 -27.54
CA ILE A 565 -25.82 34.53 -27.71
C ILE A 565 -26.68 34.57 -28.98
N TRP A 566 -27.92 35.03 -28.86
CA TRP A 566 -28.84 35.25 -29.97
C TRP A 566 -28.90 36.73 -30.31
N THR A 567 -28.58 37.08 -31.55
CA THR A 567 -28.68 38.44 -32.06
C THR A 567 -29.90 38.54 -32.96
N LEU A 568 -30.88 39.35 -32.54
CA LEU A 568 -32.10 39.60 -33.28
C LEU A 568 -31.94 40.92 -34.06
N THR A 569 -32.19 40.86 -35.37
CA THR A 569 -32.17 42.02 -36.26
C THR A 569 -33.41 42.07 -37.14
N ASN A 570 -33.81 43.27 -37.55
CA ASN A 570 -34.81 43.43 -38.60
C ASN A 570 -34.14 43.33 -39.97
N ALA A 571 -34.72 42.57 -40.91
CA ALA A 571 -34.22 42.53 -42.29
C ALA A 571 -34.34 43.94 -42.91
N ALA A 572 -33.20 44.60 -43.12
CA ALA A 572 -33.17 45.99 -43.56
C ALA A 572 -33.85 46.17 -44.93
N GLY A 573 -34.95 46.94 -45.01
CA GLY A 573 -35.33 47.60 -46.26
C GLY A 573 -36.80 47.69 -46.65
N THR A 574 -37.76 47.12 -45.91
CA THR A 574 -39.19 47.25 -46.21
C THR A 574 -39.98 47.59 -44.95
N ASP A 575 -41.05 48.37 -45.12
CA ASP A 575 -41.87 48.96 -44.04
C ASP A 575 -42.05 48.05 -42.81
N ALA A 576 -42.01 48.65 -41.62
CA ALA A 576 -42.13 48.00 -40.30
C ALA A 576 -43.40 47.12 -40.11
N ALA A 577 -44.25 47.01 -41.13
CA ALA A 577 -45.42 46.15 -41.16
C ALA A 577 -45.11 44.71 -41.64
N ASP A 578 -44.02 44.48 -42.38
CA ASP A 578 -43.69 43.18 -42.96
C ASP A 578 -42.60 42.43 -42.17
N GLY A 579 -42.87 42.22 -40.87
CA GLY A 579 -42.64 40.97 -40.13
C GLY A 579 -41.37 40.10 -40.27
N ASN A 580 -40.26 40.55 -40.83
CA ASN A 580 -39.11 39.69 -41.13
C ASN A 580 -38.04 39.71 -40.03
N LEU A 581 -38.18 38.79 -39.06
CA LEU A 581 -37.20 38.58 -37.99
C LEU A 581 -35.97 37.81 -38.52
N GLN A 582 -34.78 38.33 -38.27
CA GLN A 582 -33.52 37.61 -38.49
C GLN A 582 -32.89 37.26 -37.15
N ILE A 583 -32.65 35.97 -36.91
CA ILE A 583 -31.96 35.48 -35.71
C ILE A 583 -30.58 34.97 -36.13
N THR A 584 -29.52 35.59 -35.63
CA THR A 584 -28.15 35.09 -35.75
C THR A 584 -27.73 34.47 -34.42
N VAL A 585 -27.32 33.21 -34.44
CA VAL A 585 -26.91 32.48 -33.24
C VAL A 585 -25.40 32.32 -33.21
N GLU A 586 -24.77 32.70 -32.09
CA GLU A 586 -23.32 32.56 -31.87
C GLU A 586 -22.84 31.15 -32.20
N GLY A 587 -21.86 31.03 -33.11
CA GLY A 587 -21.29 29.75 -33.53
C GLY A 587 -22.15 28.91 -34.50
N VAL A 588 -23.41 29.24 -34.73
CA VAL A 588 -24.26 28.57 -35.75
C VAL A 588 -24.43 29.45 -36.99
N GLY A 589 -24.56 30.76 -36.80
CA GLY A 589 -24.82 31.74 -37.85
C GLY A 589 -26.31 32.08 -37.98
N LEU A 590 -26.69 32.57 -39.16
CA LEU A 590 -28.03 33.08 -39.43
C LEU A 590 -29.05 31.93 -39.59
N MET A 591 -30.13 31.98 -38.82
CA MET A 591 -31.12 30.91 -38.78
C MET A 591 -32.04 30.93 -39.99
N ARG A 592 -32.38 29.72 -40.46
CA ARG A 592 -33.23 29.51 -41.63
C ARG A 592 -34.54 28.85 -41.22
N ARG A 593 -35.62 29.23 -41.90
CA ARG A 593 -36.92 28.59 -41.75
C ARG A 593 -36.86 27.13 -42.23
N GLN A 594 -37.30 26.21 -41.38
CA GLN A 594 -37.54 24.81 -41.74
C GLN A 594 -39.04 24.55 -41.94
N GLY A 595 -39.40 23.99 -43.09
CA GLY A 595 -40.77 23.59 -43.40
C GLY A 595 -40.84 22.68 -44.63
N PRO A 596 -41.92 21.88 -44.79
CA PRO A 596 -42.09 20.95 -45.90
C PRO A 596 -42.24 21.64 -47.28
N ASP A 597 -42.63 22.91 -47.30
CA ASP A 597 -42.86 23.71 -48.52
C ASP A 597 -41.75 24.75 -48.75
N THR A 598 -40.46 24.39 -48.63
CA THR A 598 -39.36 25.38 -48.71
C THR A 598 -39.37 26.17 -50.02
N PRO A 599 -39.60 27.51 -49.99
CA PRO A 599 -39.04 28.39 -50.99
C PRO A 599 -37.52 28.42 -50.76
N SER A 600 -36.72 28.30 -51.83
CA SER A 600 -35.31 28.73 -51.96
C SER A 600 -34.46 28.81 -50.68
N ALA A 601 -33.33 28.08 -50.64
CA ALA A 601 -32.31 28.05 -49.58
C ALA A 601 -31.68 29.41 -49.14
N ALA A 602 -32.19 30.54 -49.64
CA ALA A 602 -31.77 31.90 -49.35
C ALA A 602 -32.72 32.69 -48.42
N ASP A 603 -33.87 32.14 -48.00
CA ASP A 603 -34.78 32.87 -47.11
C ASP A 603 -34.40 32.70 -45.63
N PHE A 604 -33.90 33.78 -45.04
CA PHE A 604 -33.52 33.89 -43.62
C PHE A 604 -34.54 34.70 -42.80
N ASN A 605 -35.67 35.07 -43.41
CA ASN A 605 -36.71 35.83 -42.73
C ASN A 605 -37.62 34.85 -41.97
N LEU A 606 -37.49 34.86 -40.65
CA LEU A 606 -38.39 34.14 -39.76
C LEU A 606 -39.63 35.01 -39.54
N VAL A 607 -40.80 34.41 -39.75
CA VAL A 607 -42.12 35.01 -39.47
C VAL A 607 -42.84 34.20 -38.40
N VAL A 608 -43.90 34.73 -37.78
CA VAL A 608 -44.80 33.95 -36.90
C VAL A 608 -45.22 32.63 -37.58
N GLY A 609 -45.06 31.52 -36.86
CA GLY A 609 -45.24 30.14 -37.34
C GLY A 609 -43.98 29.51 -37.94
N SER A 610 -42.88 30.26 -38.09
CA SER A 610 -41.60 29.70 -38.56
C SER A 610 -40.98 28.79 -37.51
N VAL A 611 -40.31 27.77 -38.00
CA VAL A 611 -39.58 26.79 -37.20
C VAL A 611 -38.11 26.85 -37.58
N PHE A 612 -37.22 26.75 -36.61
CA PHE A 612 -35.78 26.61 -36.86
C PHE A 612 -35.16 25.73 -35.79
N ASN A 613 -34.00 25.12 -36.10
CA ASN A 613 -33.28 24.28 -35.14
C ASN A 613 -31.94 24.90 -34.78
N VAL A 614 -31.60 24.83 -33.49
CA VAL A 614 -30.27 25.15 -32.96
C VAL A 614 -29.85 23.99 -32.07
N ASP A 615 -28.70 23.36 -32.35
CA ASP A 615 -28.15 22.23 -31.57
C ASP A 615 -29.15 21.07 -31.34
N GLY A 616 -29.98 20.79 -32.36
CA GLY A 616 -31.03 19.77 -32.29
C GLY A 616 -32.34 20.23 -31.64
N VAL A 617 -32.37 21.38 -30.96
CA VAL A 617 -33.59 21.95 -30.37
C VAL A 617 -34.35 22.72 -31.44
N ARG A 618 -35.63 22.38 -31.61
CA ARG A 618 -36.60 23.02 -32.49
C ARG A 618 -37.32 24.13 -31.74
N TYR A 619 -37.18 25.34 -32.25
CA TYR A 619 -37.84 26.55 -31.75
C TYR A 619 -38.89 27.00 -32.75
N HIS A 620 -40.04 27.50 -32.27
CA HIS A 620 -40.99 28.18 -33.14
C HIS A 620 -41.19 29.63 -32.73
N VAL A 621 -41.30 30.48 -33.73
CA VAL A 621 -41.66 31.88 -33.55
C VAL A 621 -43.17 31.97 -33.41
N TYR A 622 -43.69 32.37 -32.25
CA TYR A 622 -45.14 32.59 -32.05
C TYR A 622 -45.52 34.07 -32.02
N ASP A 623 -44.56 34.94 -31.75
CA ASP A 623 -44.73 36.39 -31.80
C ASP A 623 -43.47 37.05 -32.37
N GLN A 624 -43.64 38.13 -33.11
CA GLN A 624 -42.56 38.91 -33.71
C GLN A 624 -42.79 40.38 -33.37
N ASN A 625 -42.02 40.90 -32.42
CA ASN A 625 -42.18 42.27 -31.97
C ASN A 625 -40.86 43.04 -32.13
N VAL A 626 -40.43 43.11 -33.39
CA VAL A 626 -39.19 43.78 -33.82
C VAL A 626 -39.43 45.28 -34.05
N VAL A 627 -39.94 46.00 -33.05
CA VAL A 627 -40.03 47.46 -33.08
C VAL A 627 -38.69 48.08 -32.68
N SER A 628 -38.36 49.24 -33.28
CA SER A 628 -37.01 49.74 -33.60
C SER A 628 -36.01 49.98 -32.45
N THR A 629 -36.29 49.60 -31.21
CA THR A 629 -35.38 49.86 -30.08
C THR A 629 -35.09 48.67 -29.17
N THR A 630 -35.94 47.62 -29.10
CA THR A 630 -35.74 46.51 -28.14
C THR A 630 -35.54 45.14 -28.78
N HIS A 631 -35.79 44.98 -30.09
CA HIS A 631 -35.58 43.73 -30.86
C HIS A 631 -35.88 42.45 -30.04
N ASP A 632 -37.15 42.15 -29.82
CA ASP A 632 -37.60 40.95 -29.13
C ASP A 632 -38.41 40.01 -30.06
N ALA A 633 -38.47 38.74 -29.68
CA ALA A 633 -39.25 37.71 -30.35
C ALA A 633 -39.88 36.76 -29.33
N GLY A 634 -41.15 36.40 -29.55
CA GLY A 634 -41.82 35.34 -28.82
C GLY A 634 -41.43 33.99 -29.40
N ILE A 635 -40.73 33.18 -28.61
CA ILE A 635 -40.28 31.85 -28.96
C ILE A 635 -40.99 30.80 -28.12
N ASN A 636 -41.44 29.71 -28.75
CA ASN A 636 -41.92 28.55 -28.02
C ASN A 636 -41.07 27.31 -28.30
N VAL A 637 -41.13 26.40 -27.34
CA VAL A 637 -40.36 25.16 -27.31
C VAL A 637 -41.14 24.13 -26.48
N ASP A 638 -40.73 22.86 -26.57
CA ASP A 638 -41.49 21.78 -25.94
C ASP A 638 -41.28 21.69 -24.43
N GLY A 639 -40.12 22.13 -23.92
CA GLY A 639 -39.87 22.18 -22.50
C GLY A 639 -38.60 22.93 -22.09
N GLU A 640 -38.45 23.12 -20.78
CA GLU A 640 -37.28 23.69 -20.14
C GLU A 640 -36.77 22.82 -18.99
N ILE A 641 -35.47 22.89 -18.75
CA ILE A 641 -34.78 22.37 -17.58
C ILE A 641 -34.22 23.56 -16.82
N ILE A 642 -34.34 23.54 -15.50
CA ILE A 642 -33.83 24.56 -14.59
C ILE A 642 -32.92 23.85 -13.58
N LEU A 643 -31.73 24.40 -13.34
CA LEU A 643 -30.73 23.82 -12.43
C LEU A 643 -30.39 24.82 -11.35
N THR A 644 -30.49 24.41 -10.10
CA THR A 644 -30.37 25.29 -8.95
C THR A 644 -29.53 24.71 -7.83
N LYS A 645 -28.98 25.61 -7.02
CA LYS A 645 -28.18 25.29 -5.81
C LYS A 645 -29.03 24.96 -4.58
N THR A 646 -30.35 25.12 -4.67
CA THR A 646 -31.28 25.00 -3.53
C THR A 646 -32.59 24.34 -3.97
N SER A 647 -33.18 23.52 -3.10
CA SER A 647 -34.45 22.81 -3.38
C SER A 647 -35.67 23.70 -3.66
N ALA A 648 -35.63 24.97 -3.26
CA ALA A 648 -36.78 25.88 -3.30
C ALA A 648 -36.80 26.79 -4.55
N TYR A 649 -36.75 26.19 -5.75
CA TYR A 649 -37.05 26.94 -6.98
C TYR A 649 -38.56 26.93 -7.23
N THR A 650 -39.19 28.08 -7.01
CA THR A 650 -40.60 28.28 -7.34
C THR A 650 -40.71 29.16 -8.57
N SER A 651 -41.67 28.89 -9.46
CA SER A 651 -41.98 29.75 -10.60
C SER A 651 -42.40 31.18 -10.19
N THR A 652 -42.64 31.40 -8.89
CA THR A 652 -42.95 32.70 -8.28
C THR A 652 -41.73 33.47 -7.76
N ASP A 653 -40.52 32.90 -7.79
CA ASP A 653 -39.31 33.64 -7.39
C ASP A 653 -39.04 34.80 -8.37
N THR A 654 -38.87 36.02 -7.85
CA THR A 654 -38.49 37.19 -8.66
C THR A 654 -37.15 36.98 -9.35
N VAL A 655 -36.93 37.52 -10.56
CA VAL A 655 -35.69 37.31 -11.35
C VAL A 655 -34.41 37.65 -10.57
N ALA A 656 -34.44 38.68 -9.70
CA ALA A 656 -33.33 39.02 -8.82
C ALA A 656 -32.96 37.92 -7.78
N ASN A 657 -33.94 37.16 -7.28
CA ASN A 657 -33.73 36.03 -6.37
C ASN A 657 -33.27 34.77 -7.13
N GLN A 658 -33.56 34.68 -8.42
CA GLN A 658 -33.16 33.54 -9.25
C GLN A 658 -31.65 33.56 -9.53
N ALA A 659 -31.04 34.72 -9.73
CA ALA A 659 -29.61 34.87 -10.04
C ALA A 659 -28.66 34.23 -9.00
N SER A 660 -29.00 34.25 -7.72
CA SER A 660 -28.20 33.59 -6.67
C SER A 660 -28.45 32.08 -6.55
N LYS A 661 -29.61 31.59 -7.04
CA LYS A 661 -30.02 30.19 -6.93
C LYS A 661 -29.62 29.37 -8.17
N LEU A 662 -29.55 29.99 -9.35
CA LEU A 662 -29.30 29.32 -10.62
C LEU A 662 -27.82 28.97 -10.80
N ILE A 663 -27.60 27.83 -11.46
CA ILE A 663 -26.25 27.28 -11.66
C ILE A 663 -25.64 27.75 -13.00
N TYR A 664 -26.44 27.98 -14.04
CA TYR A 664 -25.93 28.22 -15.39
C TYR A 664 -26.54 29.45 -16.07
N ASN A 665 -26.01 29.77 -17.25
CA ASN A 665 -26.45 30.85 -18.13
C ASN A 665 -26.65 32.20 -17.41
N LYS A 666 -25.59 32.64 -16.71
CA LYS A 666 -25.57 33.88 -15.90
C LYS A 666 -25.27 35.14 -16.70
N GLY A 667 -25.06 35.03 -18.01
CA GLY A 667 -24.55 36.09 -18.88
C GLY A 667 -25.55 36.66 -19.90
N GLY A 668 -26.85 36.40 -19.75
CA GLY A 668 -27.93 37.07 -20.49
C GLY A 668 -28.48 38.29 -19.74
N ASP A 669 -29.51 38.94 -20.28
CA ASP A 669 -30.23 39.98 -19.53
C ASP A 669 -30.93 39.31 -18.33
N THR A 670 -30.70 39.85 -17.14
CA THR A 670 -31.29 39.37 -15.88
C THR A 670 -32.76 39.77 -15.71
N THR A 671 -33.43 40.24 -16.75
CA THR A 671 -34.80 40.76 -16.67
C THR A 671 -35.83 39.94 -17.43
N ASP A 672 -35.41 39.03 -18.32
CA ASP A 672 -36.32 38.20 -19.11
C ASP A 672 -36.48 36.76 -18.58
N GLN A 673 -37.30 35.98 -19.27
CA GLN A 673 -37.70 34.62 -18.90
C GLN A 673 -36.69 33.54 -19.31
N SER A 674 -35.64 33.90 -20.05
CA SER A 674 -34.61 32.99 -20.57
C SER A 674 -33.40 32.84 -19.65
N TYR A 675 -33.21 33.78 -18.73
CA TYR A 675 -32.10 33.80 -17.80
C TYR A 675 -31.99 32.49 -16.99
N GLY A 676 -30.86 31.80 -17.11
CA GLY A 676 -30.61 30.55 -16.40
C GLY A 676 -31.60 29.42 -16.70
N LYS A 677 -32.13 29.38 -17.94
CA LYS A 677 -33.01 28.31 -18.45
C LYS A 677 -32.41 27.54 -19.65
N LEU A 678 -32.62 26.22 -19.72
CA LEU A 678 -32.19 25.34 -20.81
C LEU A 678 -33.43 24.79 -21.50
N TYR A 679 -33.57 25.07 -22.77
CA TYR A 679 -34.73 24.69 -23.57
C TYR A 679 -34.45 23.41 -24.36
N PHE A 680 -35.46 22.57 -24.54
CA PHE A 680 -35.31 21.31 -25.28
C PHE A 680 -36.59 20.94 -26.04
N THR A 681 -36.44 20.17 -27.11
CA THR A 681 -37.54 19.69 -27.96
C THR A 681 -37.76 18.21 -27.70
N GLN A 682 -39.03 17.79 -27.61
CA GLN A 682 -39.44 16.42 -27.31
C GLN A 682 -38.62 15.37 -28.04
N ASP A 683 -38.57 15.45 -29.37
CA ASP A 683 -38.11 14.37 -30.24
C ASP A 683 -36.60 14.41 -30.52
N ALA A 684 -35.89 15.41 -30.01
CA ALA A 684 -34.49 15.65 -30.36
C ALA A 684 -33.59 15.65 -29.14
N VAL A 685 -32.53 14.84 -29.21
CA VAL A 685 -31.41 14.92 -28.28
C VAL A 685 -30.73 16.26 -28.52
N PHE A 686 -30.60 17.08 -27.47
CA PHE A 686 -29.67 18.21 -27.51
C PHE A 686 -28.28 17.66 -27.78
N ASP A 687 -27.79 17.89 -28.99
CA ASP A 687 -26.45 17.52 -29.42
C ASP A 687 -25.68 18.79 -29.69
N GLY A 688 -25.09 19.33 -28.61
CA GLY A 688 -24.22 20.50 -28.64
C GLY A 688 -22.98 20.34 -29.54
N ASN A 689 -22.76 19.15 -30.13
CA ASN A 689 -21.63 18.86 -31.04
C ASN A 689 -22.05 18.73 -32.52
N SER A 690 -23.35 18.79 -32.83
CA SER A 690 -23.88 18.46 -34.17
C SER A 690 -23.41 19.41 -35.29
N VAL A 691 -22.86 20.58 -34.95
CA VAL A 691 -22.44 21.59 -35.94
C VAL A 691 -21.06 22.19 -35.63
N GLY A 692 -20.00 21.36 -35.64
CA GLY A 692 -18.60 21.78 -35.86
C GLY A 692 -18.06 22.91 -34.96
N THR A 693 -18.66 23.13 -33.79
CA THR A 693 -18.31 24.21 -32.85
C THR A 693 -18.30 23.67 -31.43
N THR A 694 -17.61 24.40 -30.56
CA THR A 694 -17.40 24.09 -29.15
C THR A 694 -18.69 23.60 -28.50
N PRO A 695 -18.65 22.45 -27.79
CA PRO A 695 -19.82 21.95 -27.09
C PRO A 695 -20.41 23.03 -26.18
N VAL A 696 -21.74 23.16 -26.16
CA VAL A 696 -22.43 24.00 -25.18
C VAL A 696 -22.25 23.38 -23.80
N SER A 697 -21.30 23.89 -23.03
CA SER A 697 -20.98 23.41 -21.69
C SER A 697 -21.81 24.17 -20.64
N VAL A 698 -22.36 23.44 -19.68
CA VAL A 698 -23.02 24.01 -18.51
C VAL A 698 -21.97 24.12 -17.42
N ASN A 699 -21.56 25.34 -17.12
CA ASN A 699 -20.63 25.60 -16.03
C ASN A 699 -21.40 25.55 -14.71
N ALA A 700 -21.08 24.56 -13.88
CA ALA A 700 -21.76 24.33 -12.61
C ALA A 700 -21.58 25.47 -11.59
N GLY A 701 -20.56 26.33 -11.75
CA GLY A 701 -20.26 27.49 -10.91
C GLY A 701 -20.71 27.33 -9.45
N LEU A 702 -20.28 26.23 -8.79
CA LEU A 702 -20.92 25.77 -7.55
C LEU A 702 -20.56 26.66 -6.35
N SER A 703 -19.53 27.51 -6.48
CA SER A 703 -19.15 28.53 -5.50
C SER A 703 -18.74 29.85 -6.18
N GLY A 704 -18.75 30.94 -5.43
CA GLY A 704 -18.59 32.31 -5.93
C GLY A 704 -17.20 32.72 -6.41
N THR A 705 -16.17 31.87 -6.37
CA THR A 705 -14.81 32.31 -6.71
C THR A 705 -13.85 31.29 -7.36
N SER A 706 -14.18 30.02 -7.58
CA SER A 706 -13.18 29.12 -8.20
C SER A 706 -13.70 27.82 -8.83
N ASP A 707 -14.80 27.21 -8.37
CA ASP A 707 -15.14 25.81 -8.74
C ASP A 707 -16.05 25.69 -9.98
N SER A 708 -15.57 26.17 -11.11
CA SER A 708 -16.23 25.90 -12.39
C SER A 708 -15.82 24.53 -12.92
N ARG A 709 -16.67 23.52 -12.72
CA ARG A 709 -16.55 22.24 -13.42
C ARG A 709 -17.61 22.17 -14.51
N LEU A 710 -17.22 21.71 -15.70
CA LEU A 710 -18.12 21.59 -16.83
C LEU A 710 -18.79 20.21 -16.78
N PHE A 711 -20.12 20.20 -16.81
CA PHE A 711 -20.87 19.01 -17.16
C PHE A 711 -21.76 19.33 -18.36
N TYR A 712 -22.06 18.30 -19.14
CA TYR A 712 -23.05 18.39 -20.20
C TYR A 712 -24.33 17.75 -19.72
N TYR A 713 -25.43 18.11 -20.37
CA TYR A 713 -26.70 17.45 -20.16
C TYR A 713 -27.23 17.00 -21.51
N ALA A 714 -27.92 15.87 -21.50
CA ALA A 714 -28.58 15.31 -22.67
C ALA A 714 -29.98 14.86 -22.27
N VAL A 715 -30.97 15.22 -23.08
CA VAL A 715 -32.37 14.78 -22.89
C VAL A 715 -32.64 13.63 -23.84
N ALA A 716 -33.10 12.50 -23.31
CA ALA A 716 -33.46 11.33 -24.09
C ALA A 716 -34.97 11.37 -24.43
N PRO A 717 -35.34 11.55 -25.72
CA PRO A 717 -36.66 11.99 -26.16
C PRO A 717 -37.83 11.02 -25.94
N ARG A 718 -37.62 9.69 -25.96
CA ARG A 718 -38.70 8.69 -25.91
C ARG A 718 -39.04 8.14 -24.53
N SER A 719 -38.26 8.49 -23.52
CA SER A 719 -38.35 7.88 -22.18
C SER A 719 -38.55 8.88 -21.06
N SER A 720 -38.64 10.19 -21.37
CA SER A 720 -38.60 11.27 -20.37
C SER A 720 -37.43 11.08 -19.40
N LYS A 721 -36.22 10.85 -19.95
CA LYS A 721 -35.01 10.69 -19.13
C LYS A 721 -34.05 11.83 -19.41
N LEU A 722 -33.78 12.62 -18.40
CA LEU A 722 -32.68 13.59 -18.36
C LEU A 722 -31.38 12.90 -17.93
N TRP A 723 -30.30 13.23 -18.60
CA TRP A 723 -28.95 12.78 -18.28
C TRP A 723 -28.02 13.95 -18.04
N PHE A 724 -27.22 13.83 -16.99
CA PHE A 724 -26.07 14.70 -16.76
C PHE A 724 -24.81 13.87 -17.04
N LEU A 725 -23.94 14.36 -17.93
CA LEU A 725 -22.80 13.65 -18.48
C LEU A 725 -21.51 14.43 -18.18
N MET A 726 -20.45 13.73 -17.78
CA MET A 726 -19.16 14.37 -17.57
C MET A 726 -18.60 14.91 -18.90
N SER A 727 -18.14 16.17 -18.86
CA SER A 727 -17.46 16.85 -19.96
C SER A 727 -16.00 16.49 -20.03
N ALA A 728 -15.45 16.37 -21.25
CA ALA A 728 -14.01 16.50 -21.45
C ALA A 728 -13.52 17.80 -20.81
N ASP A 729 -12.66 17.67 -19.82
CA ASP A 729 -12.21 18.79 -18.98
C ASP A 729 -10.90 18.42 -18.26
N THR A 730 -10.19 19.45 -17.81
CA THR A 730 -9.07 19.30 -16.88
C THR A 730 -9.60 19.43 -15.47
N LEU A 731 -9.40 18.39 -14.67
CA LEU A 731 -9.86 18.37 -13.29
C LEU A 731 -8.88 19.16 -12.41
N GLY A 732 -9.40 19.89 -11.44
CA GLY A 732 -8.61 20.86 -10.66
C GLY A 732 -8.36 22.18 -11.40
N SER A 733 -9.16 22.53 -12.41
CA SER A 733 -9.05 23.80 -13.14
C SER A 733 -9.18 25.05 -12.24
N SER A 734 -9.96 24.92 -11.16
CA SER A 734 -10.06 25.89 -10.07
C SER A 734 -8.76 26.06 -9.27
N GLU A 735 -7.83 25.11 -9.40
CA GLU A 735 -6.61 24.96 -8.59
C GLU A 735 -5.34 25.01 -9.46
N SER A 736 -5.38 25.71 -10.61
CA SER A 736 -4.30 25.76 -11.60
C SER A 736 -4.11 24.46 -12.40
N ASN A 737 -5.20 23.73 -12.69
CA ASN A 737 -5.21 22.48 -13.47
C ASN A 737 -4.44 21.32 -12.81
N VAL A 738 -4.29 21.37 -11.50
CA VAL A 738 -3.60 20.35 -10.73
C VAL A 738 -4.45 19.89 -9.55
N VAL A 739 -4.23 18.67 -9.12
CA VAL A 739 -4.80 18.05 -7.93
C VAL A 739 -3.69 17.91 -6.87
N GLN A 740 -3.97 17.19 -5.78
CA GLN A 740 -3.01 16.97 -4.70
C GLN A 740 -1.60 16.56 -5.22
N TYR A 741 -0.56 17.18 -4.67
CA TYR A 741 0.86 17.00 -5.06
C TYR A 741 1.19 17.33 -6.52
N ASP A 742 0.54 18.36 -7.05
CA ASP A 742 0.77 18.92 -8.39
C ASP A 742 0.61 17.89 -9.53
N LYS A 743 -0.17 16.83 -9.29
CA LYS A 743 -0.58 15.90 -10.36
C LYS A 743 -1.64 16.56 -11.22
N ALA A 744 -1.77 16.20 -12.48
CA ALA A 744 -2.86 16.69 -13.33
C ALA A 744 -3.73 15.52 -13.80
N ILE A 745 -5.04 15.72 -13.84
CA ILE A 745 -6.00 14.73 -14.35
C ILE A 745 -6.81 15.40 -15.45
N LYS A 746 -6.95 14.72 -16.58
CA LYS A 746 -7.74 15.17 -17.72
C LYS A 746 -8.66 14.07 -18.20
N TYR A 747 -9.94 14.41 -18.39
CA TYR A 747 -10.87 13.54 -19.12
C TYR A 747 -10.94 14.02 -20.57
N LEU A 748 -10.77 13.10 -21.52
CA LEU A 748 -10.73 13.42 -22.95
C LEU A 748 -12.06 13.21 -23.69
N GLY A 749 -13.10 12.70 -23.01
CA GLY A 749 -14.40 12.37 -23.62
C GLY A 749 -14.49 10.91 -24.09
N THR A 750 -15.60 10.57 -24.76
CA THR A 750 -15.89 9.24 -25.33
C THR A 750 -15.71 9.15 -26.84
N THR A 751 -14.80 8.31 -27.30
CA THR A 751 -14.63 8.02 -28.73
C THR A 751 -15.65 6.98 -29.19
N TYR A 752 -16.36 7.24 -30.29
CA TYR A 752 -17.23 6.28 -30.98
C TYR A 752 -17.27 6.50 -32.51
N PRO A 753 -17.16 5.46 -33.34
CA PRO A 753 -17.31 5.58 -34.79
C PRO A 753 -18.78 5.51 -35.19
N THR A 754 -19.19 6.36 -36.14
CA THR A 754 -20.57 6.37 -36.67
C THR A 754 -20.79 5.48 -37.89
N ASP A 755 -19.72 4.99 -38.53
CA ASP A 755 -19.81 4.21 -39.77
C ASP A 755 -19.21 2.80 -39.64
N SER A 756 -19.58 1.92 -40.58
CA SER A 756 -19.14 0.52 -40.65
C SER A 756 -17.74 0.32 -41.24
N SER A 757 -17.08 1.41 -41.69
CA SER A 757 -15.79 1.40 -42.40
C SER A 757 -14.60 1.87 -41.57
N TYR A 758 -14.81 2.21 -40.29
CA TYR A 758 -13.76 2.66 -39.40
C TYR A 758 -12.64 1.61 -39.27
N THR A 759 -11.42 2.05 -39.56
CA THR A 759 -10.19 1.32 -39.21
C THR A 759 -9.48 2.15 -38.15
N GLU A 760 -9.11 1.53 -37.03
CA GLU A 760 -8.38 2.24 -35.98
C GLU A 760 -7.09 2.85 -36.55
N VAL A 761 -6.94 4.17 -36.41
CA VAL A 761 -5.63 4.80 -36.58
C VAL A 761 -4.86 4.50 -35.31
N ALA A 762 -3.87 3.60 -35.41
CA ALA A 762 -3.07 3.16 -34.28
C ALA A 762 -2.48 4.36 -33.53
N GLY A 763 -2.96 4.57 -32.30
CA GLY A 763 -2.50 5.57 -31.33
C GLY A 763 -2.60 7.01 -31.85
N LEU A 764 -3.59 7.78 -31.36
CA LEU A 764 -3.45 9.24 -31.36
C LEU A 764 -2.44 9.58 -30.25
N PRO A 765 -1.15 9.82 -30.57
CA PRO A 765 -0.16 10.12 -29.57
C PRO A 765 -0.25 11.62 -29.35
N ALA A 766 -1.31 12.08 -28.68
CA ALA A 766 -1.21 13.37 -28.02
C ALA A 766 -0.22 13.13 -26.87
N THR A 767 1.07 13.31 -27.14
CA THR A 767 2.10 13.37 -26.09
C THR A 767 1.69 14.48 -25.14
N PHE A 768 1.36 14.14 -23.88
CA PHE A 768 1.38 15.15 -22.83
C PHE A 768 2.84 15.58 -22.74
N ALA A 769 3.16 16.80 -23.15
CA ALA A 769 4.52 17.30 -23.03
C ALA A 769 4.91 17.28 -21.53
N ASP A 770 6.03 16.64 -21.23
CA ASP A 770 6.50 16.39 -19.87
C ASP A 770 6.62 17.70 -19.08
N GLY A 771 5.90 17.81 -17.96
CA GLY A 771 6.29 18.66 -16.83
C GLY A 771 6.03 20.17 -16.91
N ASP A 772 5.68 20.75 -18.06
CA ASP A 772 5.29 22.16 -18.12
C ASP A 772 3.77 22.27 -18.20
N GLY A 773 3.14 22.77 -17.13
CA GLY A 773 1.69 22.90 -16.97
C GLY A 773 0.98 23.31 -18.25
N ALA A 774 0.58 22.30 -19.03
CA ALA A 774 0.28 22.46 -20.45
C ALA A 774 -0.97 23.30 -20.63
N GLN A 775 -0.76 24.60 -20.75
CA GLN A 775 -1.71 25.53 -21.30
C GLN A 775 -1.74 25.32 -22.81
N ASP A 776 -2.52 24.35 -23.28
CA ASP A 776 -2.91 24.34 -24.68
C ASP A 776 -4.42 24.28 -24.78
N GLY A 777 -5.01 25.44 -25.09
CA GLY A 777 -6.44 25.71 -25.23
C GLY A 777 -7.09 25.04 -26.44
N ASN A 778 -6.60 23.86 -26.85
CA ASN A 778 -7.21 23.04 -27.89
C ASN A 778 -7.52 21.65 -27.30
N LEU A 779 -8.50 21.66 -26.38
CA LEU A 779 -8.71 20.60 -25.38
C LEU A 779 -9.47 19.36 -25.89
N MET A 780 -9.91 19.32 -27.14
CA MET A 780 -10.67 18.19 -27.69
C MET A 780 -9.77 17.31 -28.56
N GLY A 781 -9.68 16.03 -28.22
CA GLY A 781 -9.06 15.03 -29.08
C GLY A 781 -9.83 15.00 -30.41
N ARG A 782 -9.21 15.48 -31.48
CA ARG A 782 -9.82 15.51 -32.80
C ARG A 782 -9.70 14.13 -33.45
N ALA A 783 -10.76 13.33 -33.42
CA ALA A 783 -10.83 12.13 -34.25
C ALA A 783 -11.09 12.58 -35.70
N THR A 784 -10.23 12.18 -36.64
CA THR A 784 -10.44 12.52 -38.06
C THR A 784 -11.09 11.31 -38.73
N ASN A 785 -12.30 11.49 -39.27
CA ASN A 785 -13.00 10.48 -40.07
C ASN A 785 -12.20 10.17 -41.34
N THR A 786 -12.51 9.04 -41.99
CA THR A 786 -11.92 8.59 -43.27
C THR A 786 -12.10 9.62 -44.41
N ASP A 787 -13.07 10.52 -44.29
CA ASP A 787 -13.34 11.62 -45.22
C ASP A 787 -12.57 12.93 -44.89
N GLY A 788 -11.71 12.92 -43.87
CA GLY A 788 -10.95 14.09 -43.43
C GLY A 788 -11.71 15.04 -42.50
N THR A 789 -12.98 14.75 -42.16
CA THR A 789 -13.74 15.58 -41.22
C THR A 789 -13.39 15.24 -39.78
N ALA A 790 -13.12 16.27 -38.99
CA ALA A 790 -12.91 16.15 -37.57
C ALA A 790 -14.24 15.96 -36.84
N ARG A 791 -14.34 14.95 -35.96
CA ARG A 791 -15.37 14.89 -34.93
C ARG A 791 -14.75 15.17 -33.58
N ASP A 792 -15.39 16.11 -32.88
CA ASP A 792 -15.03 16.45 -31.52
C ASP A 792 -15.74 15.48 -30.57
N VAL A 793 -14.91 14.77 -29.80
CA VAL A 793 -15.30 13.90 -28.70
C VAL A 793 -15.27 14.75 -27.43
N GLY A 794 -16.39 14.84 -26.71
CA GLY A 794 -16.52 15.80 -25.61
C GLY A 794 -17.26 15.33 -24.36
N VAL A 795 -17.85 14.13 -24.33
CA VAL A 795 -18.72 13.69 -23.23
C VAL A 795 -18.61 12.21 -22.92
N PHE A 796 -18.96 11.83 -21.68
CA PHE A 796 -19.29 10.44 -21.35
C PHE A 796 -20.61 10.01 -22.02
N VAL A 797 -20.68 8.79 -22.53
CA VAL A 797 -21.89 8.25 -23.20
C VAL A 797 -22.33 6.96 -22.53
N PRO A 798 -23.50 6.89 -21.86
CA PRO A 798 -24.00 5.68 -21.19
C PRO A 798 -24.24 4.48 -22.15
N PRO A 799 -24.57 3.28 -21.61
CA PRO A 799 -24.91 2.10 -22.41
C PRO A 799 -26.03 2.34 -23.44
N SER A 800 -26.06 1.53 -24.50
CA SER A 800 -27.09 1.61 -25.55
C SER A 800 -28.52 1.35 -25.06
N THR A 801 -28.68 0.60 -23.96
CA THR A 801 -29.99 0.39 -23.31
C THR A 801 -30.56 1.68 -22.71
N ASP A 802 -29.68 2.64 -22.43
CA ASP A 802 -29.99 3.88 -21.74
C ASP A 802 -30.15 5.05 -22.71
N PHE A 803 -29.44 5.02 -23.85
CA PHE A 803 -29.49 6.04 -24.89
C PHE A 803 -30.25 5.53 -26.13
N ASN A 804 -31.40 6.14 -26.44
CA ASN A 804 -32.41 5.68 -27.42
C ASN A 804 -31.87 5.17 -28.78
N GLY A 805 -31.46 3.90 -28.86
CA GLY A 805 -31.45 3.02 -30.04
C GLY A 805 -30.91 3.55 -31.37
N GLY A 806 -30.12 4.62 -31.40
CA GLY A 806 -29.62 5.24 -32.62
C GLY A 806 -28.82 4.25 -33.47
N ALA A 807 -28.78 4.44 -34.79
CA ALA A 807 -28.02 3.56 -35.70
C ALA A 807 -26.55 3.39 -35.28
N ALA A 808 -25.96 4.41 -34.64
CA ALA A 808 -24.61 4.39 -34.09
C ALA A 808 -24.42 3.34 -32.97
N PHE A 809 -25.45 3.02 -32.16
CA PHE A 809 -25.37 2.02 -31.09
C PHE A 809 -25.67 0.59 -31.57
N ASN A 810 -26.38 0.46 -32.69
CA ASN A 810 -26.77 -0.84 -33.25
C ASN A 810 -25.76 -1.39 -34.27
N ASN A 811 -24.73 -0.62 -34.62
CA ASN A 811 -23.67 -1.07 -35.50
C ASN A 811 -22.77 -2.07 -34.76
N SER A 812 -22.57 -3.26 -35.33
CA SER A 812 -21.70 -4.30 -34.74
C SER A 812 -20.24 -3.87 -34.56
N ASN A 813 -19.82 -2.80 -35.24
CA ASN A 813 -18.49 -2.22 -35.14
C ASN A 813 -18.41 -1.00 -34.21
N ALA A 814 -19.52 -0.57 -33.59
CA ALA A 814 -19.52 0.56 -32.69
C ALA A 814 -18.78 0.24 -31.38
N TYR A 815 -18.11 1.24 -30.83
CA TYR A 815 -17.46 1.17 -29.52
C TYR A 815 -17.57 2.51 -28.81
N PHE A 816 -17.52 2.49 -27.48
CA PHE A 816 -17.66 3.68 -26.64
C PHE A 816 -16.57 3.63 -25.58
N VAL A 817 -15.44 4.28 -25.86
CA VAL A 817 -14.29 4.30 -24.95
C VAL A 817 -14.07 5.71 -24.44
N SER A 818 -14.16 5.85 -23.13
CA SER A 818 -13.75 7.03 -22.38
C SER A 818 -12.27 6.94 -22.00
N GLU A 819 -11.52 8.03 -22.15
CA GLU A 819 -10.10 8.08 -21.79
C GLU A 819 -9.84 9.14 -20.71
N PHE A 820 -9.17 8.72 -19.64
CA PHE A 820 -8.59 9.62 -18.63
C PHE A 820 -7.08 9.62 -18.78
N ARG A 821 -6.47 10.80 -18.65
CA ARG A 821 -5.02 10.96 -18.60
C ARG A 821 -4.60 11.57 -17.28
N ILE A 822 -3.60 10.96 -16.67
CA ILE A 822 -3.01 11.39 -15.42
C ILE A 822 -1.55 11.70 -15.69
N ALA A 823 -1.17 12.96 -15.51
CA ALA A 823 0.22 13.38 -15.55
C ALA A 823 0.79 13.25 -14.14
N ASP A 824 1.73 12.32 -13.97
CA ASP A 824 2.50 12.22 -12.74
C ASP A 824 3.71 13.14 -12.83
N ALA A 825 3.63 14.27 -12.12
CA ALA A 825 4.69 15.27 -12.08
C ALA A 825 6.06 14.72 -11.65
N VAL A 826 6.08 13.56 -10.96
CA VAL A 826 7.31 12.95 -10.46
C VAL A 826 7.91 11.95 -11.47
N SER A 827 7.09 11.13 -12.12
CA SER A 827 7.57 10.06 -13.03
C SER A 827 7.84 10.51 -14.46
N ARG A 828 7.61 11.79 -14.80
CA ARG A 828 7.78 12.34 -16.15
C ARG A 828 7.04 11.54 -17.23
N GLY A 829 5.92 10.91 -16.87
CA GLY A 829 5.15 10.08 -17.79
C GLY A 829 3.65 10.24 -17.57
N GLY A 830 2.88 9.90 -18.60
CA GLY A 830 1.41 9.91 -18.58
C GLY A 830 0.84 8.51 -18.38
N ILE A 831 -0.10 8.39 -17.45
CA ILE A 831 -0.93 7.20 -17.28
C ILE A 831 -2.26 7.45 -18.00
N SER A 832 -2.71 6.56 -18.88
CA SER A 832 -4.05 6.60 -19.44
C SER A 832 -4.90 5.45 -18.91
N VAL A 833 -6.17 5.74 -18.61
CA VAL A 833 -7.16 4.78 -18.13
C VAL A 833 -8.33 4.76 -19.11
N PHE A 834 -8.65 3.58 -19.63
CA PHE A 834 -9.70 3.37 -20.61
C PHE A 834 -10.92 2.73 -19.98
N VAL A 835 -12.05 3.42 -20.11
CA VAL A 835 -13.34 3.01 -19.54
C VAL A 835 -14.29 2.64 -20.66
N ASN A 836 -14.91 1.46 -20.57
CA ASN A 836 -15.92 0.99 -21.51
C ASN A 836 -17.30 1.48 -21.07
N ASN A 837 -17.84 2.44 -21.80
CA ASN A 837 -19.12 3.01 -21.40
C ASN A 837 -20.32 2.12 -21.76
N ALA A 838 -20.18 1.21 -22.72
CA ALA A 838 -21.25 0.28 -23.09
C ALA A 838 -21.66 -0.63 -21.93
N ASN A 839 -20.77 -0.82 -20.95
CA ASN A 839 -20.99 -1.63 -19.74
C ASN A 839 -21.18 -0.77 -18.48
N GLY A 840 -21.56 0.50 -18.65
CA GLY A 840 -21.82 1.42 -17.54
C GLY A 840 -20.55 1.92 -16.86
N GLY A 841 -19.46 2.08 -17.60
CA GLY A 841 -18.21 2.64 -17.08
C GLY A 841 -17.28 1.61 -16.42
N SER A 842 -17.45 0.32 -16.72
CA SER A 842 -16.50 -0.72 -16.32
C SER A 842 -15.17 -0.59 -17.07
N LEU A 843 -14.10 -1.08 -16.44
CA LEU A 843 -12.89 -1.45 -17.15
C LEU A 843 -13.14 -2.79 -17.87
N GLY A 844 -12.30 -3.15 -18.83
CA GLY A 844 -12.31 -4.50 -19.42
C GLY A 844 -12.39 -4.54 -20.94
N SER A 845 -12.51 -5.75 -21.49
CA SER A 845 -12.41 -6.02 -22.92
C SER A 845 -13.42 -5.19 -23.71
N PHE A 846 -12.93 -4.36 -24.61
CA PHE A 846 -13.79 -3.63 -25.53
C PHE A 846 -14.40 -4.64 -26.51
N PRO A 847 -15.72 -4.58 -26.75
CA PRO A 847 -16.47 -5.64 -27.42
C PRO A 847 -16.10 -5.87 -28.90
N ASN A 848 -15.13 -5.13 -29.44
CA ASN A 848 -14.80 -5.10 -30.85
C ASN A 848 -13.33 -5.48 -31.09
N ASN A 849 -13.11 -6.46 -31.97
CA ASN A 849 -11.80 -6.96 -32.37
C ASN A 849 -10.98 -5.96 -33.21
N ASN A 850 -11.58 -4.86 -33.67
CA ASN A 850 -10.94 -3.80 -34.46
C ASN A 850 -10.30 -2.69 -33.59
N LEU A 851 -10.15 -2.92 -32.28
CA LEU A 851 -9.65 -1.95 -31.29
C LEU A 851 -8.34 -2.40 -30.65
N THR A 852 -7.33 -2.62 -31.48
CA THR A 852 -6.01 -3.03 -31.01
C THR A 852 -5.36 -2.01 -30.07
N GLY A 853 -5.64 -0.71 -30.24
CA GLY A 853 -5.15 0.38 -29.39
C GLY A 853 -5.84 0.47 -28.03
N TYR A 854 -7.00 -0.19 -27.86
CA TYR A 854 -7.66 -0.33 -26.57
C TYR A 854 -7.54 -1.76 -26.01
N ALA A 855 -6.56 -2.55 -26.46
CA ALA A 855 -6.34 -3.91 -25.93
C ALA A 855 -5.98 -3.96 -24.42
N THR A 856 -5.79 -2.81 -23.79
CA THR A 856 -5.40 -2.64 -22.39
C THR A 856 -6.36 -1.69 -21.67
N ASN A 857 -6.48 -1.82 -20.36
CA ASN A 857 -7.36 -0.98 -19.54
C ASN A 857 -6.64 0.22 -18.97
N VAL A 858 -5.34 0.08 -18.74
CA VAL A 858 -4.47 1.15 -18.32
C VAL A 858 -3.18 1.03 -19.09
N ASP A 859 -2.65 2.14 -19.58
CA ASP A 859 -1.31 2.21 -20.14
C ASP A 859 -0.50 3.31 -19.45
N TYR A 860 0.82 3.13 -19.43
CA TYR A 860 1.76 4.14 -19.00
C TYR A 860 2.76 4.39 -20.11
N ASN A 861 2.70 5.61 -20.63
CA ASN A 861 3.48 6.07 -21.78
C ASN A 861 4.78 6.78 -21.35
N GLY A 862 5.32 6.44 -20.18
CA GLY A 862 6.62 6.90 -19.67
C GLY A 862 7.68 5.79 -19.65
N ALA A 863 8.81 6.03 -18.99
CA ALA A 863 9.82 5.02 -18.75
C ALA A 863 9.70 4.46 -17.32
N PRO A 864 9.65 3.12 -17.12
CA PRO A 864 9.40 2.08 -18.13
C PRO A 864 8.00 2.21 -18.76
N THR A 865 7.79 1.79 -20.00
CA THR A 865 6.43 1.71 -20.57
C THR A 865 5.75 0.45 -20.08
N TRP A 866 4.51 0.47 -19.63
CA TRP A 866 3.75 -0.73 -19.25
C TRP A 866 2.26 -0.58 -19.52
N SER A 867 1.52 -1.68 -19.45
CA SER A 867 0.06 -1.70 -19.58
C SER A 867 -0.56 -2.75 -18.66
N LEU A 868 -1.76 -2.46 -18.15
CA LEU A 868 -2.57 -3.35 -17.34
C LEU A 868 -3.80 -3.79 -18.13
N THR A 869 -4.11 -5.07 -18.05
CA THR A 869 -5.31 -5.64 -18.65
C THR A 869 -6.00 -6.47 -17.59
N ASN A 870 -7.29 -6.25 -17.44
CA ASN A 870 -8.09 -6.99 -16.52
C ASN A 870 -8.68 -8.26 -17.16
N GLY A 871 -9.09 -9.19 -16.31
CA GLY A 871 -9.66 -10.48 -16.72
C GLY A 871 -9.11 -11.64 -15.90
N SER A 872 -9.59 -12.84 -16.22
CA SER A 872 -9.23 -14.07 -15.52
C SER A 872 -7.87 -14.67 -15.94
N ASN A 873 -7.18 -14.05 -16.89
CA ASN A 873 -5.88 -14.53 -17.32
C ASN A 873 -4.83 -14.07 -16.31
N THR A 874 -4.31 -15.03 -15.54
CA THR A 874 -3.27 -14.83 -14.52
C THR A 874 -1.96 -14.28 -15.08
N SER A 875 -1.78 -14.26 -16.41
CA SER A 875 -0.58 -13.73 -17.05
C SER A 875 -0.58 -12.21 -17.25
N TYR A 876 -1.66 -11.49 -16.94
CA TYR A 876 -1.70 -10.03 -17.05
C TYR A 876 -1.44 -9.35 -15.70
N LEU A 877 -0.73 -8.21 -15.75
CA LEU A 877 -0.53 -7.36 -14.60
C LEU A 877 -1.84 -6.71 -14.18
N GLN A 878 -2.22 -6.94 -12.92
CA GLN A 878 -3.32 -6.21 -12.27
C GLN A 878 -2.83 -4.97 -11.51
N ALA A 879 -1.51 -4.81 -11.33
CA ALA A 879 -0.93 -3.58 -10.82
C ALA A 879 0.50 -3.38 -11.36
N ALA A 880 0.97 -2.14 -11.40
CA ALA A 880 2.32 -1.77 -11.79
C ALA A 880 2.79 -0.53 -11.03
N TYR A 881 4.09 -0.29 -11.04
CA TYR A 881 4.71 0.92 -10.50
C TYR A 881 5.44 1.72 -11.59
N THR A 882 5.38 3.04 -11.51
CA THR A 882 6.31 3.93 -12.22
C THR A 882 7.67 3.95 -11.51
N ASP A 883 8.67 4.56 -12.14
CA ASP A 883 10.00 4.80 -11.56
C ASP A 883 9.97 5.75 -10.34
N ALA A 884 8.99 6.64 -10.29
CA ALA A 884 8.72 7.51 -9.15
C ALA A 884 8.08 6.81 -7.94
N GLY A 885 7.60 5.56 -8.08
CA GLY A 885 6.81 4.87 -7.05
C GLY A 885 5.30 5.08 -7.15
N THR A 886 4.81 5.72 -8.22
CA THR A 886 3.36 5.78 -8.48
C THR A 886 2.84 4.39 -8.78
N LYS A 887 1.91 3.93 -7.96
CA LYS A 887 1.29 2.62 -8.09
C LYS A 887 -0.02 2.75 -8.84
N VAL A 888 -0.23 1.93 -9.87
CA VAL A 888 -1.55 1.78 -10.49
C VAL A 888 -2.03 0.36 -10.30
N LYS A 889 -3.28 0.19 -9.87
CA LYS A 889 -3.87 -1.11 -9.55
C LYS A 889 -5.30 -1.19 -10.04
N LEU A 890 -5.63 -2.29 -10.71
CA LEU A 890 -6.99 -2.74 -11.00
C LEU A 890 -7.59 -3.41 -9.76
N ASP A 891 -8.89 -3.22 -9.52
CA ASP A 891 -9.59 -3.86 -8.39
C ASP A 891 -9.80 -5.38 -8.55
N GLY A 892 -9.52 -5.91 -9.74
CA GLY A 892 -9.63 -7.33 -10.09
C GLY A 892 -11.04 -7.78 -10.46
N THR A 893 -12.03 -6.86 -10.45
CA THR A 893 -13.43 -7.12 -10.78
C THR A 893 -13.93 -6.33 -11.99
N ASP A 894 -13.03 -5.65 -12.71
CA ASP A 894 -13.38 -4.80 -13.87
C ASP A 894 -14.18 -3.58 -13.46
N THR A 895 -14.21 -3.29 -12.16
CA THR A 895 -14.98 -2.18 -11.64
C THR A 895 -14.14 -0.93 -11.53
N GLY A 896 -12.81 -0.95 -11.56
CA GLY A 896 -12.07 0.29 -11.37
C GLY A 896 -10.56 0.15 -11.21
N THR A 897 -9.92 1.32 -11.31
CA THR A 897 -8.49 1.52 -11.16
C THR A 897 -8.25 2.45 -9.98
N THR A 898 -7.26 2.11 -9.15
CA THR A 898 -6.70 2.98 -8.12
C THR A 898 -5.28 3.37 -8.53
N ILE A 899 -5.03 4.66 -8.63
CA ILE A 899 -3.71 5.26 -8.85
C ILE A 899 -3.29 5.92 -7.53
N SER A 900 -2.09 5.62 -7.08
CA SER A 900 -1.52 6.15 -5.84
C SER A 900 -0.14 6.71 -6.10
N SER A 901 -0.08 8.03 -6.30
CA SER A 901 1.12 8.75 -6.72
C SER A 901 1.77 9.48 -5.55
N PRO A 902 3.05 9.24 -5.24
CA PRO A 902 3.71 9.89 -4.12
C PRO A 902 3.98 11.36 -4.41
N GLN A 903 4.09 12.16 -3.34
CA GLN A 903 4.46 13.57 -3.42
C GLN A 903 5.82 13.76 -4.08
N ASN A 904 6.80 12.93 -3.71
CA ASN A 904 8.15 12.93 -4.24
C ASN A 904 8.51 11.53 -4.76
N ALA A 905 9.57 11.42 -5.57
CA ALA A 905 10.07 10.13 -6.02
C ALA A 905 10.51 9.29 -4.81
N GLU A 906 9.95 8.09 -4.69
CA GLU A 906 10.23 7.22 -3.56
C GLU A 906 11.57 6.49 -3.73
N ASP A 907 12.29 6.35 -2.61
CA ASP A 907 13.44 5.46 -2.56
C ASP A 907 12.99 4.00 -2.51
N VAL A 908 13.65 3.14 -3.27
CA VAL A 908 13.60 1.70 -3.09
C VAL A 908 14.47 1.28 -1.92
N ILE A 909 14.00 0.26 -1.17
CA ILE A 909 14.59 -0.16 0.09
C ILE A 909 15.07 -1.59 0.01
N LEU A 910 16.34 -1.77 0.34
CA LEU A 910 16.98 -3.06 0.52
C LEU A 910 17.51 -3.15 1.96
N TYR A 911 17.19 -4.24 2.65
CA TYR A 911 17.77 -4.53 3.95
C TYR A 911 18.75 -5.68 3.84
N VAL A 912 19.87 -5.57 4.54
CA VAL A 912 20.80 -6.67 4.79
C VAL A 912 20.90 -6.86 6.29
N TYR A 913 20.70 -8.09 6.77
CA TYR A 913 20.71 -8.36 8.20
C TYR A 913 21.22 -9.76 8.54
N GLY A 914 21.71 -9.90 9.76
CA GLY A 914 22.26 -11.14 10.28
C GLY A 914 21.19 -12.13 10.75
N ARG A 915 21.63 -13.34 11.08
CA ARG A 915 20.79 -14.45 11.56
C ARG A 915 19.92 -14.10 12.77
N ASP A 916 20.44 -13.28 13.68
CA ASP A 916 19.78 -12.94 14.95
C ASP A 916 18.96 -11.65 14.88
N ALA A 917 18.78 -11.07 13.69
CA ALA A 917 17.98 -9.86 13.55
C ALA A 917 16.50 -10.19 13.71
N ASN A 918 15.87 -9.57 14.71
CA ASN A 918 14.44 -9.70 14.94
C ASN A 918 13.71 -8.73 14.01
N LYS A 919 12.89 -9.28 13.11
CA LYS A 919 11.93 -8.51 12.29
C LYS A 919 10.69 -8.26 13.14
N VAL A 920 10.51 -7.03 13.60
CA VAL A 920 9.29 -6.60 14.29
C VAL A 920 8.44 -5.81 13.29
N VAL A 921 7.19 -6.20 13.10
CA VAL A 921 6.21 -5.44 12.31
C VAL A 921 5.35 -4.66 13.30
N SER A 922 5.34 -3.34 13.24
CA SER A 922 4.58 -2.48 14.16
C SER A 922 3.70 -1.48 13.41
N GLY A 923 2.40 -1.42 13.72
CA GLY A 923 1.49 -0.35 13.26
C GLY A 923 0.51 -0.70 12.12
N GLY A 924 -0.32 -1.73 12.30
CA GLY A 924 -1.35 -2.09 11.31
C GLY A 924 -2.71 -1.47 11.62
N SER A 925 -3.59 -1.46 10.61
CA SER A 925 -5.02 -1.25 10.88
C SER A 925 -5.57 -2.52 11.54
N PRO A 926 -6.23 -2.41 12.70
CA PRO A 926 -6.89 -3.56 13.31
C PRO A 926 -7.99 -4.06 12.38
N VAL A 927 -8.08 -5.38 12.23
CA VAL A 927 -9.19 -6.06 11.59
C VAL A 927 -9.78 -7.02 12.59
N THR A 928 -11.04 -6.82 12.94
CA THR A 928 -11.79 -7.70 13.84
C THR A 928 -12.34 -8.88 13.04
N LEU A 929 -11.91 -10.10 13.37
CA LEU A 929 -12.42 -11.35 12.82
C LEU A 929 -13.22 -12.07 13.91
N LYS A 930 -14.30 -12.80 13.59
CA LYS A 930 -14.82 -13.77 14.56
C LYS A 930 -13.86 -14.95 14.66
N ALA A 931 -13.79 -15.55 15.83
CA ALA A 931 -12.96 -16.71 16.14
C ALA A 931 -13.56 -18.01 15.56
N ILE A 932 -13.86 -18.00 14.26
CA ILE A 932 -14.42 -19.14 13.53
C ILE A 932 -13.41 -19.54 12.46
N ALA A 933 -13.00 -20.81 12.46
CA ALA A 933 -12.11 -21.33 11.44
C ALA A 933 -12.72 -21.11 10.04
N GLY A 934 -11.96 -20.48 9.14
CA GLY A 934 -12.39 -20.12 7.79
C GLY A 934 -12.91 -18.68 7.65
N GLU A 935 -13.11 -17.93 8.74
CA GLU A 935 -13.45 -16.52 8.64
C GLU A 935 -12.26 -15.71 8.12
N SER A 936 -12.53 -14.79 7.20
CA SER A 936 -11.50 -13.96 6.58
C SER A 936 -11.95 -12.51 6.40
N ALA A 937 -10.99 -11.60 6.45
CA ALA A 937 -11.21 -10.19 6.17
C ALA A 937 -9.98 -9.60 5.46
N LYS A 938 -10.23 -8.60 4.61
CA LYS A 938 -9.17 -7.87 3.91
C LYS A 938 -8.78 -6.64 4.72
N THR A 939 -7.48 -6.46 4.90
CA THR A 939 -6.89 -5.23 5.44
C THR A 939 -7.06 -4.06 4.46
N SER A 940 -6.89 -2.83 4.93
CA SER A 940 -6.79 -1.63 4.09
C SER A 940 -5.66 -1.72 3.05
N ALA A 941 -4.62 -2.51 3.33
CA ALA A 941 -3.53 -2.83 2.41
C ALA A 941 -3.85 -3.99 1.42
N GLY A 942 -5.04 -4.59 1.52
CA GLY A 942 -5.52 -5.64 0.61
C GLY A 942 -5.11 -7.07 0.95
N ALA A 943 -4.35 -7.30 2.02
CA ALA A 943 -4.02 -8.64 2.49
C ALA A 943 -5.23 -9.29 3.17
N THR A 944 -5.56 -10.53 2.79
CA THR A 944 -6.61 -11.34 3.43
C THR A 944 -6.03 -12.09 4.61
N VAL A 945 -6.62 -11.91 5.79
CA VAL A 945 -6.27 -12.66 7.01
C VAL A 945 -7.35 -13.71 7.24
N THR A 946 -6.98 -14.98 7.41
CA THR A 946 -7.92 -16.08 7.62
C THR A 946 -7.60 -16.80 8.93
N VAL A 947 -8.61 -17.05 9.76
CA VAL A 947 -8.46 -17.87 10.98
C VAL A 947 -8.37 -19.34 10.57
N THR A 948 -7.21 -19.96 10.73
CA THR A 948 -6.98 -21.37 10.34
C THR A 948 -7.38 -22.37 11.43
N GLY A 949 -7.45 -21.92 12.69
CA GLY A 949 -7.90 -22.73 13.82
C GLY A 949 -7.94 -21.92 15.10
N VAL A 950 -8.83 -22.29 16.03
CA VAL A 950 -8.95 -21.67 17.36
C VAL A 950 -8.78 -22.75 18.42
N HIS A 951 -7.79 -22.60 19.30
CA HIS A 951 -7.50 -23.53 20.39
C HIS A 951 -7.91 -22.89 21.72
N GLY A 952 -9.10 -23.23 22.24
CA GLY A 952 -9.76 -22.47 23.32
C GLY A 952 -10.01 -23.20 24.65
N GLY A 953 -9.52 -24.43 24.84
CA GLY A 953 -9.71 -25.14 26.10
C GLY A 953 -9.20 -26.58 26.10
N THR A 954 -9.14 -27.17 27.29
CA THR A 954 -8.80 -28.58 27.50
C THR A 954 -10.01 -29.31 28.09
N CYS A 955 -10.36 -30.46 27.52
CA CYS A 955 -11.27 -31.41 28.14
C CYS A 955 -10.44 -32.58 28.66
N SER A 956 -10.52 -32.85 29.96
CA SER A 956 -9.89 -34.03 30.56
C SER A 956 -10.94 -34.96 31.12
N VAL A 957 -10.73 -36.27 30.93
CA VAL A 957 -11.55 -37.31 31.56
C VAL A 957 -10.72 -37.90 32.70
N THR A 958 -11.10 -37.62 33.95
CA THR A 958 -10.38 -38.13 35.12
C THR A 958 -11.06 -39.41 35.62
N GLY A 959 -10.40 -40.56 35.43
CA GLY A 959 -10.83 -41.86 35.95
C GLY A 959 -11.35 -42.82 34.87
N GLY A 960 -10.81 -44.04 34.83
CA GLY A 960 -11.31 -45.10 33.94
C GLY A 960 -12.65 -45.65 34.42
N LYS A 961 -13.65 -45.71 33.51
CA LYS A 961 -15.11 -45.93 33.68
C LYS A 961 -15.91 -44.61 33.64
N PRO A 962 -17.19 -44.58 33.20
CA PRO A 962 -17.78 -43.42 32.54
C PRO A 962 -17.92 -42.25 33.52
N ALA A 963 -16.89 -41.42 33.58
CA ALA A 963 -16.85 -40.17 34.31
C ALA A 963 -17.12 -39.04 33.33
N ALA A 964 -17.91 -38.06 33.75
CA ALA A 964 -18.20 -36.87 32.95
C ALA A 964 -16.89 -36.15 32.58
N ALA A 965 -16.72 -35.79 31.31
CA ALA A 965 -15.60 -34.97 30.87
C ALA A 965 -15.66 -33.61 31.58
N VAL A 966 -14.55 -33.19 32.20
CA VAL A 966 -14.41 -31.84 32.75
C VAL A 966 -13.72 -31.00 31.70
N CYS A 967 -14.44 -30.03 31.16
CA CYS A 967 -13.91 -29.09 30.18
C CYS A 967 -13.75 -27.70 30.81
N SER A 968 -12.64 -27.03 30.53
CA SER A 968 -12.38 -25.66 30.96
C SER A 968 -11.99 -24.79 29.76
N ALA A 969 -12.65 -23.65 29.59
CA ALA A 969 -12.23 -22.60 28.66
C ALA A 969 -11.04 -21.82 29.24
N THR A 970 -10.08 -21.44 28.40
CA THR A 970 -8.97 -20.56 28.80
C THR A 970 -8.85 -19.42 27.78
N PRO A 971 -9.22 -18.17 28.14
CA PRO A 971 -9.76 -17.72 29.43
C PRO A 971 -11.22 -18.13 29.68
N ALA A 972 -11.65 -18.19 30.95
CA ALA A 972 -13.01 -18.56 31.35
C ALA A 972 -14.05 -17.43 31.15
N SER A 973 -13.59 -16.20 30.93
CA SER A 973 -14.41 -15.02 30.68
C SER A 973 -13.76 -14.12 29.63
N ALA A 974 -14.56 -13.50 28.78
CA ALA A 974 -14.14 -12.55 27.76
C ALA A 974 -14.81 -11.19 27.99
N PHE A 975 -14.03 -10.11 27.90
CA PHE A 975 -14.57 -8.75 27.96
C PHE A 975 -15.27 -8.41 26.64
N THR A 976 -16.52 -7.97 26.70
CA THR A 976 -17.31 -7.50 25.57
C THR A 976 -17.41 -5.98 25.66
N PRO A 977 -16.72 -5.22 24.79
CA PRO A 977 -16.83 -3.76 24.80
C PRO A 977 -18.28 -3.31 24.57
N ALA A 978 -18.72 -2.30 25.31
CA ALA A 978 -20.01 -1.67 25.09
C ALA A 978 -19.92 -0.62 23.97
N ASN A 979 -21.03 -0.37 23.27
CA ASN A 979 -21.09 0.74 22.32
C ASN A 979 -21.01 2.07 23.08
N VAL A 980 -20.04 2.92 22.73
CA VAL A 980 -19.81 4.21 23.37
C VAL A 980 -20.28 5.31 22.42
N ALA A 981 -21.36 6.00 22.79
CA ALA A 981 -21.81 7.21 22.07
C ALA A 981 -20.79 8.35 22.25
N ASN A 982 -20.93 9.45 21.50
CA ASN A 982 -20.10 10.63 21.72
C ASN A 982 -20.25 11.08 23.18
N LEU A 983 -19.15 11.05 23.94
CA LEU A 983 -19.18 11.39 25.36
C LEU A 983 -18.92 12.87 25.59
N VAL A 984 -18.31 13.61 24.65
CA VAL A 984 -17.87 14.99 24.88
C VAL A 984 -18.82 15.97 24.24
N TYR A 985 -19.30 16.91 25.05
CA TYR A 985 -20.24 17.96 24.67
C TYR A 985 -19.73 19.33 25.12
N VAL A 986 -20.13 20.39 24.42
CA VAL A 986 -19.97 21.76 24.91
C VAL A 986 -21.15 22.14 25.79
N ASP A 987 -20.92 23.03 26.75
CA ASP A 987 -21.92 23.43 27.74
C ASP A 987 -23.18 24.11 27.16
N THR A 988 -23.16 24.51 25.89
CA THR A 988 -24.33 24.99 25.15
C THR A 988 -25.33 23.90 24.80
N ASP A 989 -24.88 22.64 24.72
CA ASP A 989 -25.70 21.51 24.26
C ASP A 989 -26.42 20.80 25.41
N ALA A 990 -26.01 21.08 26.66
CA ALA A 990 -26.59 20.62 27.93
C ALA A 990 -27.28 19.24 27.86
N PRO A 991 -26.53 18.16 27.61
CA PRO A 991 -27.11 16.85 27.42
C PRO A 991 -27.83 16.37 28.70
N ALA A 992 -28.98 15.72 28.52
CA ALA A 992 -29.71 15.13 29.63
C ALA A 992 -28.93 13.96 30.24
N GLY A 993 -28.99 13.80 31.57
CA GLY A 993 -28.34 12.71 32.30
C GLY A 993 -27.29 13.17 33.31
N HIS A 994 -26.46 12.24 33.79
CA HIS A 994 -25.33 12.54 34.65
C HIS A 994 -24.20 13.19 33.84
N ASN A 995 -23.63 14.27 34.35
CA ASN A 995 -22.60 15.02 33.65
C ASN A 995 -21.29 15.01 34.44
N ILE A 996 -20.17 14.81 33.75
CA ILE A 996 -18.83 15.12 34.20
C ILE A 996 -18.47 16.49 33.63
N VAL A 997 -18.55 17.51 34.46
CA VAL A 997 -18.36 18.90 34.04
C VAL A 997 -16.90 19.29 34.24
N ILE A 998 -16.22 19.62 33.14
CA ILE A 998 -14.79 19.99 33.11
C ILE A 998 -14.65 21.49 32.80
N GLY A 999 -13.92 22.21 33.65
CA GLY A 999 -13.54 23.61 33.41
C GLY A 999 -13.64 24.51 34.65
N GLY A 1000 -12.97 25.66 34.60
CA GLY A 1000 -12.95 26.65 35.69
C GLY A 1000 -14.17 27.58 35.74
N GLN A 1001 -14.22 28.47 36.75
CA GLN A 1001 -15.37 29.36 37.02
C GLN A 1001 -15.79 30.32 35.88
N ILE A 1002 -14.86 30.67 34.99
CA ILE A 1002 -15.13 31.59 33.86
C ILE A 1002 -15.68 30.81 32.66
N VAL A 1003 -15.44 29.50 32.67
CA VAL A 1003 -15.25 28.71 31.46
C VAL A 1003 -16.50 27.93 31.12
N ASN A 1004 -17.20 27.44 32.15
CA ASN A 1004 -18.35 26.56 32.01
C ASN A 1004 -19.58 27.16 32.69
N LYS A 1005 -20.64 27.47 31.93
CA LYS A 1005 -21.90 28.06 32.44
C LYS A 1005 -22.61 27.13 33.42
N LEU A 1006 -22.45 25.82 33.26
CA LEU A 1006 -23.01 24.82 34.17
C LEU A 1006 -22.28 24.82 35.52
N ALA A 1007 -21.00 25.24 35.55
CA ALA A 1007 -20.19 25.37 36.77
C ALA A 1007 -20.43 26.69 37.54
N SER A 1008 -21.46 27.46 37.18
CA SER A 1008 -21.77 28.75 37.83
C SER A 1008 -21.92 28.69 39.36
N LYS A 1009 -22.32 27.52 39.90
CA LYS A 1009 -22.41 27.27 41.35
C LYS A 1009 -21.04 27.12 42.05
N LEU A 1010 -19.96 26.88 41.30
CA LEU A 1010 -18.60 26.74 41.81
C LEU A 1010 -17.84 28.07 41.87
N LYS A 1011 -18.46 29.16 41.40
CA LYS A 1011 -17.86 30.50 41.33
C LYS A 1011 -17.34 31.00 42.68
N ASP A 1012 -18.06 30.70 43.76
CA ASP A 1012 -17.66 31.13 45.11
C ASP A 1012 -16.49 30.29 45.71
N ARG A 1013 -16.15 29.16 45.08
CA ARG A 1013 -15.10 28.23 45.55
C ARG A 1013 -13.79 28.38 44.77
N LEU A 1014 -13.87 28.77 43.50
CA LEU A 1014 -12.72 28.98 42.61
C LEU A 1014 -12.38 30.47 42.50
N THR A 1015 -12.13 31.15 43.62
CA THR A 1015 -11.91 32.61 43.67
C THR A 1015 -10.45 33.04 43.48
N SER A 1016 -9.49 32.12 43.58
CA SER A 1016 -8.05 32.43 43.41
C SER A 1016 -7.24 31.23 42.89
N PRO A 1017 -6.02 31.41 42.35
CA PRO A 1017 -5.12 30.31 42.01
C PRO A 1017 -4.79 29.38 43.19
N SER A 1018 -4.96 29.85 44.44
CA SER A 1018 -4.82 29.05 45.66
C SER A 1018 -6.08 28.29 46.07
N SER A 1019 -7.18 28.42 45.32
CA SER A 1019 -8.39 27.62 45.56
C SER A 1019 -8.10 26.13 45.38
N PRO A 1020 -8.71 25.26 46.21
CA PRO A 1020 -8.56 23.82 46.07
C PRO A 1020 -9.14 23.35 44.73
N VAL A 1021 -8.51 22.33 44.15
CA VAL A 1021 -9.07 21.56 43.03
C VAL A 1021 -10.39 20.94 43.49
N ILE A 1022 -11.42 21.04 42.66
CA ILE A 1022 -12.73 20.45 42.94
C ILE A 1022 -12.84 19.19 42.09
N ALA A 1023 -12.98 18.04 42.76
CA ALA A 1023 -13.25 16.74 42.18
C ALA A 1023 -14.32 16.05 43.06
N GLU A 1024 -15.60 16.32 42.79
CA GLU A 1024 -16.69 15.88 43.67
C GLU A 1024 -17.92 15.41 42.89
N VAL A 1025 -18.69 14.51 43.50
CA VAL A 1025 -19.99 14.06 42.99
C VAL A 1025 -21.09 14.81 43.74
N ASP A 1026 -21.97 15.50 43.03
CA ASP A 1026 -23.10 16.21 43.64
C ASP A 1026 -24.30 15.28 43.94
N ALA A 1027 -25.32 15.80 44.62
CA ALA A 1027 -26.52 15.05 44.96
C ALA A 1027 -27.36 14.60 43.75
N SER A 1028 -27.09 15.16 42.57
CA SER A 1028 -27.71 14.77 41.29
C SER A 1028 -26.88 13.74 40.52
N GLY A 1029 -25.73 13.32 41.07
CA GLY A 1029 -24.81 12.37 40.45
C GLY A 1029 -23.93 12.99 39.37
N ASN A 1030 -23.86 14.33 39.26
CA ASN A 1030 -22.88 14.96 38.38
C ASN A 1030 -21.52 14.97 39.06
N ILE A 1031 -20.47 14.80 38.27
CA ILE A 1031 -19.08 14.86 38.70
C ILE A 1031 -18.51 16.21 38.27
N TRP A 1032 -17.99 16.99 39.21
CA TRP A 1032 -17.43 18.31 38.95
C TRP A 1032 -15.90 18.23 39.00
N LEU A 1033 -15.24 18.56 37.89
CA LEU A 1033 -13.78 18.56 37.74
C LEU A 1033 -13.30 19.96 37.37
N ALA A 1034 -12.92 20.76 38.36
CA ALA A 1034 -12.64 22.17 38.16
C ALA A 1034 -11.44 22.68 38.97
N GLY A 1035 -10.59 23.46 38.29
CA GLY A 1035 -9.51 24.24 38.90
C GLY A 1035 -9.64 25.73 38.58
N TYR A 1036 -8.94 26.56 39.35
CA TYR A 1036 -8.82 27.99 39.00
C TYR A 1036 -7.93 28.18 37.75
N THR A 1037 -6.91 27.33 37.60
CA THR A 1037 -6.01 27.28 36.45
C THR A 1037 -6.23 26.00 35.64
N ALA A 1038 -5.89 26.04 34.34
CA ALA A 1038 -5.95 24.86 33.46
C ALA A 1038 -5.14 23.67 34.01
N LYS A 1039 -4.00 23.94 34.67
CA LYS A 1039 -3.18 22.90 35.32
C LYS A 1039 -3.97 22.18 36.43
N GLN A 1040 -4.65 22.94 37.28
CA GLN A 1040 -5.46 22.39 38.37
C GLN A 1040 -6.67 21.60 37.85
N THR A 1041 -7.29 22.05 36.77
CA THR A 1041 -8.33 21.26 36.07
C THR A 1041 -7.76 19.94 35.57
N GLY A 1042 -6.57 19.94 34.98
CA GLY A 1042 -5.88 18.72 34.56
C GLY A 1042 -5.57 17.76 35.72
N GLU A 1043 -5.15 18.27 36.87
CA GLU A 1043 -4.93 17.48 38.09
C GLU A 1043 -6.23 16.81 38.58
N ALA A 1044 -7.37 17.54 38.54
CA ALA A 1044 -8.70 16.98 38.87
C ALA A 1044 -9.11 15.83 37.94
N VAL A 1045 -8.89 16.02 36.63
CA VAL A 1045 -9.23 15.02 35.62
C VAL A 1045 -8.36 13.78 35.77
N GLN A 1046 -7.07 13.95 36.05
CA GLN A 1046 -6.16 12.82 36.26
C GLN A 1046 -6.56 12.00 37.48
N GLU A 1047 -6.99 12.64 38.57
CA GLU A 1047 -7.47 11.91 39.76
C GLU A 1047 -8.70 11.03 39.44
N LEU A 1048 -9.65 11.55 38.65
CA LEU A 1048 -10.80 10.74 38.24
C LEU A 1048 -10.37 9.57 37.33
N ILE A 1049 -9.42 9.79 36.42
CA ILE A 1049 -8.85 8.73 35.58
C ILE A 1049 -8.25 7.61 36.44
N ASP A 1050 -7.47 7.98 37.46
CA ASP A 1050 -6.84 7.02 38.37
C ASP A 1050 -7.90 6.25 39.18
N ALA A 1051 -8.96 6.93 39.61
CA ALA A 1051 -10.09 6.30 40.29
C ALA A 1051 -10.84 5.31 39.38
N ILE A 1052 -11.09 5.67 38.12
CA ILE A 1052 -11.70 4.79 37.11
C ILE A 1052 -10.83 3.57 36.84
N ASP A 1053 -9.51 3.73 36.88
CA ASP A 1053 -8.57 2.63 36.68
C ASP A 1053 -8.64 1.58 37.78
N ALA A 1054 -8.91 2.01 39.02
CA ALA A 1054 -9.09 1.15 40.17
C ALA A 1054 -10.46 0.44 40.22
N LEU A 1055 -11.39 0.77 39.31
CA LEU A 1055 -12.67 0.06 39.17
C LEU A 1055 -12.46 -1.24 38.39
N ASP A 1056 -12.37 -2.36 39.11
CA ASP A 1056 -12.42 -3.73 38.55
C ASP A 1056 -13.88 -4.17 38.31
#